data_AF-A0A9P6LF69-F1
#
_entry.id   AF-A0A9P6LF69-F1
#
_cell.length_a   1.000
_cell.length_b   1.000
_cell.length_c   1.000
_cell.angle_alpha   90.00
_cell.angle_beta   90.00
_cell.angle_gamma   90.00
#
_symmetry.space_group_name_H-M   'P 1'
#
loop_
_entity.id
_entity.type
_entity.pdbx_description
1 polymer ?
#
loop_
_entity_poly.entity_id
_entity_poly.type
_entity_poly.pdbx_seq_one_letter_code
_entity_poly.pdbx_strand_id
1 'polypeptide(L)'
;MEPCFTIEECTVVFEGTEMALERALVKNDPFLRAYKRDGFVKTLDGLDKVYNFLLPRRIFVYVLRQRRFVAVDTLSLKHIEQRPAIFDELRIESGHKSIIQSLVAEHFEKRERNRQQPILGSKYYHEDVIRGKGSGLSILLHGAPGVGKTATAEAVAQDYNKPLFAITCGDLGFMPDVVEEKLNDIFQLAHLWDCVLLLDEADVFLAQRDTQSLQRNALVSVFLRIMEYYKGIMFLTTNRVGALDEAFKSRIHISLYYAHLSRNQTIEIFRANFNRLKRNEEEKQKYLLEIGSKAPALLIKRSKIMEYVKWYYDEQSATPHRRWNGRQIRNAVHVAFSLASREMREKSRLASATDDEIPIILDETHFDRVAEATERFGNYMDYARAMTDADRARLEKIHTEHLNLSCVCFGAQKIRFETRPIPQIQDLHDVLIRVSFVGVCGSDVHFWQHGGMSRKASEDAPIVMGHEASGVVHSVGPAVTSLKPGDRVAIEPGFPCRRCRHCKSGRYNLCGQMRFAADPPQDGTLARFFRIPEDFAYKIPDSLSLEEAVLVEPLGVAVHVSRLASLKPGQSVLVLGCGTIGLLTAAVARAFGINKVYMADIKDSKTEFAKQFVDCTTFMPDLKATPTENADRFRKETGLTDGVDVVLECTGVESSAQLGIYALQSGGTYIQVGMGQPLQALPLLAMCDKEITLKASFRYSVGDYELALEMLACGKLTVKPLISSIVPFEDAVGAWEKTLRGEGIKNLIRGVPE
;
A
#
# COMPACT_ATOMS: atom_id res chain seq x y z
N MET A 1 32.11 8.51 -54.70
CA MET A 1 31.44 7.20 -54.62
C MET A 1 30.93 7.04 -53.21
N GLU A 2 29.65 6.73 -53.11
CA GLU A 2 28.83 6.70 -51.90
C GLU A 2 29.32 5.75 -50.79
N PRO A 3 28.81 5.94 -49.55
CA PRO A 3 29.30 5.35 -48.31
C PRO A 3 28.46 4.15 -47.82
N CYS A 4 28.93 3.45 -46.79
CA CYS A 4 28.04 2.71 -45.88
C CYS A 4 28.64 2.72 -44.46
N PHE A 5 28.14 3.64 -43.63
CA PHE A 5 28.20 3.58 -42.17
C PHE A 5 27.09 2.62 -41.68
N THR A 6 27.18 1.99 -40.51
CA THR A 6 26.61 2.58 -39.28
C THR A 6 27.42 2.35 -38.00
N ILE A 7 27.51 3.45 -37.27
CA ILE A 7 27.83 3.64 -35.85
C ILE A 7 26.57 3.27 -35.04
N GLU A 8 26.74 2.62 -33.89
CA GLU A 8 25.95 2.74 -32.63
C GLU A 8 26.36 1.53 -31.75
N GLU A 9 26.82 1.58 -30.50
CA GLU A 9 27.24 2.59 -29.54
C GLU A 9 28.19 1.88 -28.55
N CYS A 10 29.45 2.29 -28.47
CA CYS A 10 30.35 1.94 -27.36
C CYS A 10 31.28 3.12 -27.11
N THR A 11 30.76 4.12 -26.39
CA THR A 11 31.57 5.12 -25.72
C THR A 11 31.83 4.67 -24.29
N VAL A 12 32.95 4.00 -24.05
CA VAL A 12 33.77 4.25 -22.85
C VAL A 12 35.24 4.13 -23.23
N VAL A 13 35.94 5.25 -23.13
CA VAL A 13 37.37 5.41 -23.29
C VAL A 13 38.07 4.73 -22.10
N PHE A 14 38.81 3.65 -22.33
CA PHE A 14 39.63 3.01 -21.30
C PHE A 14 41.06 3.54 -21.38
N GLU A 15 41.46 4.34 -20.38
CA GLU A 15 42.81 4.87 -20.23
C GLU A 15 43.83 3.74 -19.92
N GLY A 16 45.01 3.80 -20.55
CA GLY A 16 46.03 2.73 -20.57
C GLY A 16 46.61 2.26 -19.23
N THR A 17 46.19 2.84 -18.11
CA THR A 17 46.57 2.48 -16.73
C THR A 17 45.95 1.15 -16.29
N GLU A 18 44.72 0.85 -16.72
CA GLU A 18 44.04 -0.41 -16.37
C GLU A 18 44.63 -1.62 -17.07
N MET A 19 45.06 -1.52 -18.33
CA MET A 19 45.72 -2.64 -19.03
C MET A 19 47.06 -3.04 -18.40
N ALA A 20 47.80 -2.07 -17.85
CA ALA A 20 49.05 -2.35 -17.13
C ALA A 20 48.78 -3.03 -15.78
N LEU A 21 47.73 -2.57 -15.08
CA LEU A 21 47.26 -3.17 -13.82
C LEU A 21 46.72 -4.59 -14.05
N GLU A 22 45.92 -4.80 -15.09
CA GLU A 22 45.37 -6.10 -15.48
C GLU A 22 46.49 -7.08 -15.86
N ARG A 23 47.50 -6.63 -16.63
CA ARG A 23 48.67 -7.46 -16.95
C ARG A 23 49.50 -7.80 -15.71
N ALA A 24 49.63 -6.87 -14.76
CA ALA A 24 50.31 -7.11 -13.49
C ALA A 24 49.54 -8.08 -12.60
N LEU A 25 48.21 -7.97 -12.54
CA LEU A 25 47.32 -8.86 -11.80
C LEU A 25 47.30 -10.26 -12.42
N VAL A 26 47.16 -10.41 -13.74
CA VAL A 26 47.20 -11.72 -14.42
C VAL A 26 48.55 -12.43 -14.25
N LYS A 27 49.66 -11.67 -14.18
CA LYS A 27 51.00 -12.23 -13.97
C LYS A 27 51.18 -12.80 -12.56
N ASN A 28 50.51 -12.24 -11.55
CA ASN A 28 50.71 -12.58 -10.15
C ASN A 28 49.57 -13.38 -9.52
N ASP A 29 48.36 -13.28 -10.08
CA ASP A 29 47.15 -13.94 -9.59
C ASP A 29 46.95 -15.30 -10.29
N PRO A 30 47.01 -16.43 -9.55
CA PRO A 30 46.86 -17.77 -10.12
C PRO A 30 45.47 -18.01 -10.74
N PHE A 31 44.42 -17.39 -10.19
CA PHE A 31 43.05 -17.54 -10.65
C PHE A 31 42.83 -16.82 -11.99
N LEU A 32 43.26 -15.56 -12.10
CA LEU A 32 43.16 -14.80 -13.34
C LEU A 32 43.99 -15.43 -14.47
N ARG A 33 45.12 -16.04 -14.13
CA ARG A 33 45.97 -16.76 -15.07
C ARG A 33 45.31 -18.04 -15.58
N ALA A 34 44.64 -18.79 -14.70
CA ALA A 34 43.87 -19.97 -15.06
C ALA A 34 42.65 -19.61 -15.93
N TYR A 35 41.91 -18.56 -15.54
CA TYR A 35 40.75 -18.07 -16.28
C TYR A 35 41.09 -17.64 -17.71
N LYS A 36 42.19 -16.89 -17.89
CA LYS A 36 42.60 -16.39 -19.22
C LYS A 36 43.08 -17.50 -20.16
N ARG A 37 43.46 -18.67 -19.63
CA ARG A 37 44.00 -19.78 -20.42
C ARG A 37 42.91 -20.61 -21.09
N ASP A 38 41.83 -20.90 -20.36
CA ASP A 38 40.79 -21.84 -20.81
C ASP A 38 39.40 -21.21 -20.96
N GLY A 39 39.22 -19.92 -20.63
CA GLY A 39 37.95 -19.20 -20.70
C GLY A 39 36.89 -19.64 -19.67
N PHE A 40 37.09 -20.81 -19.07
CA PHE A 40 36.32 -21.37 -17.95
C PHE A 40 37.27 -22.15 -17.04
N VAL A 41 37.24 -21.87 -15.74
CA VAL A 41 38.03 -22.62 -14.74
C VAL A 41 37.22 -23.85 -14.32
N LYS A 42 37.62 -25.04 -14.76
CA LYS A 42 36.90 -26.30 -14.46
C LYS A 42 37.36 -26.99 -13.17
N THR A 43 38.65 -26.92 -12.85
CA THR A 43 39.26 -27.43 -11.61
C THR A 43 40.53 -26.64 -11.33
N LEU A 44 40.73 -26.18 -10.09
CA LEU A 44 41.98 -25.61 -9.61
C LEU A 44 42.65 -26.66 -8.73
N ASP A 45 43.56 -27.44 -9.32
CA ASP A 45 44.27 -28.49 -8.57
C ASP A 45 45.00 -27.89 -7.37
N GLY A 46 44.63 -28.36 -6.16
CA GLY A 46 45.31 -28.03 -4.91
C GLY A 46 44.66 -26.97 -4.01
N LEU A 47 43.42 -26.52 -4.28
CA LEU A 47 42.81 -25.38 -3.57
C LEU A 47 41.46 -25.62 -2.87
N ASP A 48 41.07 -26.87 -2.63
CA ASP A 48 39.74 -27.26 -2.14
C ASP A 48 39.37 -26.84 -0.70
N LYS A 49 40.30 -26.22 0.05
CA LYS A 49 39.99 -25.73 1.42
C LYS A 49 40.20 -24.23 1.60
N VAL A 50 41.22 -23.64 1.00
CA VAL A 50 41.59 -22.24 1.27
C VAL A 50 40.70 -21.24 0.55
N TYR A 51 40.21 -21.54 -0.65
CA TYR A 51 39.39 -20.60 -1.41
C TYR A 51 37.91 -20.57 -1.00
N ASN A 52 37.41 -21.61 -0.34
CA ASN A 52 36.12 -21.54 0.36
C ASN A 52 36.14 -20.50 1.51
N PHE A 53 37.32 -20.22 2.11
CA PHE A 53 37.49 -19.13 3.08
C PHE A 53 37.66 -17.74 2.42
N LEU A 54 38.03 -17.68 1.13
CA LEU A 54 38.23 -16.43 0.39
C LEU A 54 36.97 -15.95 -0.33
N LEU A 55 35.96 -16.81 -0.50
CA LEU A 55 34.65 -16.36 -0.91
C LEU A 55 34.09 -15.44 0.18
N PRO A 56 33.66 -14.21 -0.15
CA PRO A 56 33.01 -13.37 0.83
C PRO A 56 31.85 -14.17 1.42
N ARG A 57 31.75 -14.17 2.76
CA ARG A 57 30.68 -14.88 3.48
C ARG A 57 29.29 -14.57 2.92
N ARG A 58 29.15 -13.41 2.27
CA ARG A 58 27.96 -13.00 1.55
C ARG A 58 28.23 -12.93 0.05
N ILE A 59 27.39 -13.59 -0.74
CA ILE A 59 27.33 -13.44 -2.19
C ILE A 59 25.98 -12.88 -2.61
N PHE A 60 25.94 -12.09 -3.69
CA PHE A 60 24.68 -11.66 -4.28
C PHE A 60 24.16 -12.75 -5.20
N VAL A 61 22.96 -13.25 -4.93
CA VAL A 61 22.27 -14.24 -5.76
C VAL A 61 20.93 -13.69 -6.21
N TYR A 62 20.50 -14.09 -7.40
CA TYR A 62 19.16 -13.77 -7.86
C TYR A 62 18.15 -14.78 -7.31
N VAL A 63 17.20 -14.31 -6.51
CA VAL A 63 16.15 -15.17 -5.96
C VAL A 63 15.01 -15.24 -6.97
N LEU A 64 14.95 -16.31 -7.77
CA LEU A 64 13.95 -16.49 -8.83
C LEU A 64 12.50 -16.27 -8.35
N ARG A 65 12.16 -16.69 -7.13
CA ARG A 65 10.81 -16.51 -6.55
C ARG A 65 10.49 -15.05 -6.15
N GLN A 66 11.50 -14.28 -5.77
CA GLN A 66 11.35 -12.86 -5.37
C GLN A 66 11.76 -11.90 -6.49
N ARG A 67 12.30 -12.43 -7.60
CA ARG A 67 12.72 -11.71 -8.81
C ARG A 67 13.68 -10.54 -8.53
N ARG A 68 14.58 -10.72 -7.56
CA ARG A 68 15.55 -9.71 -7.13
C ARG A 68 16.88 -10.33 -6.69
N PHE A 69 17.94 -9.54 -6.77
CA PHE A 69 19.22 -9.87 -6.15
C PHE A 69 19.14 -9.69 -4.63
N VAL A 70 19.63 -10.67 -3.88
CA VAL A 70 19.78 -10.58 -2.42
C VAL A 70 21.16 -11.08 -2.02
N ALA A 71 21.68 -10.57 -0.91
CA ALA A 71 22.90 -11.09 -0.30
C ALA A 71 22.56 -12.35 0.53
N VAL A 72 23.17 -13.49 0.23
CA VAL A 72 23.00 -14.75 0.98
C VAL A 72 24.29 -15.19 1.64
N ASP A 73 24.18 -15.81 2.82
CA ASP A 73 25.30 -16.45 3.50
C ASP A 73 25.63 -17.78 2.80
N THR A 74 26.89 -17.94 2.38
CA THR A 74 27.36 -19.13 1.68
C THR A 74 27.22 -20.41 2.51
N LEU A 75 27.22 -20.31 3.86
CA LEU A 75 26.99 -21.44 4.76
C LEU A 75 25.53 -21.92 4.78
N SER A 76 24.59 -21.10 4.29
CA SER A 76 23.16 -21.44 4.24
C SER A 76 22.75 -22.11 2.93
N LEU A 77 23.68 -22.24 1.98
CA LEU A 77 23.40 -22.86 0.69
C LEU A 77 23.35 -24.37 0.83
N LYS A 78 22.27 -24.97 0.33
CA LYS A 78 22.11 -26.42 0.24
C LYS A 78 22.11 -26.84 -1.22
N HIS A 79 22.68 -28.01 -1.50
CA HIS A 79 22.54 -28.61 -2.83
C HIS A 79 21.06 -28.88 -3.11
N ILE A 80 20.60 -28.57 -4.32
CA ILE A 80 19.24 -28.90 -4.74
C ILE A 80 19.20 -30.41 -4.96
N GLU A 81 18.44 -31.13 -4.14
CA GLU A 81 18.26 -32.57 -4.32
C GLU A 81 17.60 -32.86 -5.66
N GLN A 82 18.31 -33.62 -6.50
CA GLN A 82 17.81 -34.05 -7.79
C GLN A 82 16.77 -35.14 -7.58
N ARG A 83 15.61 -34.97 -8.23
CA ARG A 83 14.55 -35.97 -8.28
C ARG A 83 14.40 -36.40 -9.73
N PRO A 84 15.00 -37.54 -10.13
CA PRO A 84 14.91 -37.99 -11.51
C PRO A 84 13.46 -38.33 -11.87
N ALA A 85 13.08 -38.06 -13.13
CA ALA A 85 11.82 -38.45 -13.76
C ALA A 85 10.53 -37.78 -13.22
N ILE A 86 10.58 -36.50 -12.87
CA ILE A 86 9.37 -35.77 -12.43
C ILE A 86 8.42 -35.52 -13.61
N PHE A 87 8.94 -35.38 -14.82
CA PHE A 87 8.11 -35.27 -16.01
C PHE A 87 7.31 -36.57 -16.29
N ASP A 88 7.79 -37.72 -15.83
CA ASP A 88 7.07 -38.99 -15.94
C ASP A 88 5.90 -39.07 -14.95
N GLU A 89 6.03 -38.46 -13.77
CA GLU A 89 4.95 -38.35 -12.78
C GLU A 89 3.82 -37.42 -13.23
N LEU A 90 4.10 -36.49 -14.15
CA LEU A 90 3.11 -35.55 -14.67
C LEU A 90 1.98 -36.29 -15.41
N ARG A 91 0.72 -36.07 -15.02
CA ARG A 91 -0.45 -36.78 -15.59
C ARG A 91 -1.09 -35.99 -16.74
N ILE A 92 -0.33 -35.79 -17.81
CA ILE A 92 -0.78 -35.17 -19.07
C ILE A 92 -0.88 -36.23 -20.19
N GLU A 93 -1.48 -35.86 -21.31
CA GLU A 93 -1.62 -36.74 -22.48
C GLU A 93 -0.25 -37.23 -22.97
N SER A 94 -0.15 -38.53 -23.29
CA SER A 94 1.12 -39.17 -23.69
C SER A 94 1.71 -38.55 -24.95
N GLY A 95 0.88 -38.14 -25.91
CA GLY A 95 1.31 -37.41 -27.10
C GLY A 95 1.99 -36.08 -26.76
N HIS A 96 1.42 -35.30 -25.83
CA HIS A 96 2.02 -34.05 -25.37
C HIS A 96 3.37 -34.26 -24.69
N LYS A 97 3.52 -35.34 -23.91
CA LYS A 97 4.81 -35.67 -23.27
C LYS A 97 5.91 -35.86 -24.30
N SER A 98 5.66 -36.73 -25.28
CA SER A 98 6.62 -37.05 -26.33
C SER A 98 7.02 -35.82 -27.13
N ILE A 99 6.06 -34.98 -27.51
CA ILE A 99 6.32 -33.74 -28.23
C ILE A 99 7.22 -32.80 -27.44
N ILE A 100 6.89 -32.53 -26.17
CA ILE A 100 7.65 -31.59 -25.34
C ILE A 100 9.06 -32.13 -25.09
N GLN A 101 9.20 -33.41 -24.73
CA GLN A 101 10.49 -34.03 -24.48
C GLN A 101 11.39 -33.95 -25.72
N SER A 102 10.86 -34.28 -26.91
CA SER A 102 11.63 -34.22 -28.15
C SER A 102 12.09 -32.80 -28.50
N LEU A 103 11.18 -31.80 -28.41
CA LEU A 103 11.52 -30.41 -28.75
C LEU A 103 12.53 -29.81 -27.78
N VAL A 104 12.37 -30.08 -26.49
CA VAL A 104 13.26 -29.57 -25.45
C VAL A 104 14.64 -30.24 -25.51
N ALA A 105 14.69 -31.57 -25.70
CA ALA A 105 15.93 -32.31 -25.85
C ALA A 105 16.77 -31.74 -27.00
N GLU A 106 16.18 -31.64 -28.20
CA GLU A 106 16.86 -31.12 -29.39
C GLU A 106 17.38 -29.69 -29.18
N HIS A 107 16.60 -28.83 -28.51
CA HIS A 107 17.02 -27.46 -28.23
C HIS A 107 18.24 -27.40 -27.29
N PHE A 108 18.23 -28.17 -26.20
CA PHE A 108 19.38 -28.20 -25.28
C PHE A 108 20.62 -28.84 -25.92
N GLU A 109 20.46 -29.95 -26.63
CA GLU A 109 21.56 -30.60 -27.34
C GLU A 109 22.18 -29.70 -28.41
N LYS A 110 21.37 -29.01 -29.22
CA LYS A 110 21.84 -28.04 -30.22
C LYS A 110 22.67 -26.92 -29.57
N ARG A 111 22.27 -26.46 -28.39
CA ARG A 111 22.99 -25.43 -27.63
C ARG A 111 24.31 -25.94 -27.04
N GLU A 112 24.35 -27.18 -26.55
CA GLU A 112 25.58 -27.81 -26.06
C GLU A 112 26.58 -28.06 -27.19
N ARG A 113 26.13 -28.55 -28.35
CA ARG A 113 26.96 -28.70 -29.56
C ARG A 113 27.60 -27.36 -29.97
N ASN A 114 26.81 -26.28 -29.97
CA ASN A 114 27.30 -24.93 -30.30
C ASN A 114 28.32 -24.39 -29.26
N ARG A 115 28.17 -24.73 -27.98
CA ARG A 115 29.15 -24.34 -26.93
C ARG A 115 30.47 -25.10 -27.06
N GLN A 116 30.44 -26.38 -27.45
CA GLN A 116 31.63 -27.23 -27.52
C GLN A 116 32.45 -27.04 -28.81
N GLN A 117 31.84 -26.59 -29.91
CA GLN A 117 32.52 -26.36 -31.19
C GLN A 117 32.20 -24.99 -31.82
N PRO A 118 32.77 -23.88 -31.29
CA PRO A 118 32.48 -22.54 -31.80
C PRO A 118 32.95 -22.32 -33.25
N ILE A 119 33.95 -23.09 -33.72
CA ILE A 119 34.63 -22.88 -35.02
C ILE A 119 33.99 -23.69 -36.16
N LEU A 120 33.31 -24.81 -35.87
CA LEU A 120 32.64 -25.64 -36.89
C LEU A 120 31.15 -25.28 -37.07
N GLY A 121 30.49 -24.74 -36.03
CA GLY A 121 29.06 -24.39 -36.09
C GLY A 121 28.72 -23.26 -37.08
N SER A 122 29.67 -22.38 -37.43
CA SER A 122 29.41 -21.27 -38.35
C SER A 122 29.41 -21.65 -39.83
N LYS A 123 29.88 -22.86 -40.19
CA LYS A 123 30.05 -23.26 -41.60
C LYS A 123 28.97 -24.21 -42.12
N TYR A 124 28.20 -24.86 -41.25
CA TYR A 124 27.26 -25.92 -41.67
C TYR A 124 25.82 -25.79 -41.15
N TYR A 125 25.49 -24.84 -40.27
CA TYR A 125 24.13 -24.67 -39.76
C TYR A 125 23.67 -23.21 -39.75
N HIS A 126 23.46 -22.64 -40.94
CA HIS A 126 22.60 -21.47 -41.12
C HIS A 126 21.31 -21.93 -41.80
N GLU A 127 20.40 -22.53 -41.02
CA GLU A 127 19.04 -22.87 -41.51
C GLU A 127 18.12 -21.64 -41.58
N ASP A 128 18.54 -20.49 -41.05
CA ASP A 128 17.77 -19.25 -41.11
C ASP A 128 18.46 -18.19 -41.98
N VAL A 129 17.68 -17.64 -42.92
CA VAL A 129 18.06 -16.60 -43.90
C VAL A 129 18.49 -15.28 -43.20
N ILE A 130 18.13 -15.09 -41.93
CA ILE A 130 18.47 -13.91 -41.12
C ILE A 130 19.17 -14.34 -39.83
N ARG A 131 20.39 -13.82 -39.59
CA ARG A 131 21.14 -14.04 -38.34
C ARG A 131 20.29 -13.65 -37.12
N GLY A 132 19.91 -14.64 -36.32
CA GLY A 132 19.31 -14.43 -35.00
C GLY A 132 17.78 -14.41 -34.91
N LYS A 133 17.05 -14.57 -36.03
CA LYS A 133 15.62 -14.93 -35.98
C LYS A 133 15.46 -16.43 -35.81
N GLY A 134 14.36 -16.88 -35.19
CA GLY A 134 13.92 -18.30 -35.20
C GLY A 134 14.65 -19.30 -34.30
N SER A 135 15.71 -18.89 -33.58
CA SER A 135 16.54 -19.84 -32.80
C SER A 135 16.01 -20.24 -31.41
N GLY A 136 14.93 -19.63 -30.93
CA GLY A 136 14.30 -19.94 -29.63
C GLY A 136 13.21 -21.00 -29.75
N LEU A 137 12.79 -21.58 -28.61
CA LEU A 137 11.67 -22.54 -28.56
C LEU A 137 10.52 -21.95 -27.74
N SER A 138 9.43 -21.57 -28.42
CA SER A 138 8.22 -20.99 -27.80
C SER A 138 7.06 -21.99 -27.83
N ILE A 139 6.61 -22.42 -26.65
CA ILE A 139 5.54 -23.42 -26.47
C ILE A 139 4.35 -22.77 -25.77
N LEU A 140 3.18 -22.78 -26.41
CA LEU A 140 1.92 -22.33 -25.80
C LEU A 140 1.16 -23.51 -25.20
N LEU A 141 0.92 -23.48 -23.90
CA LEU A 141 0.06 -24.42 -23.20
C LEU A 141 -1.25 -23.72 -22.88
N HIS A 142 -2.37 -24.24 -23.38
CA HIS A 142 -3.65 -23.58 -23.24
C HIS A 142 -4.79 -24.54 -22.90
N GLY A 143 -5.85 -24.05 -22.26
CA GLY A 143 -7.03 -24.87 -21.95
C GLY A 143 -7.47 -24.73 -20.51
N ALA A 144 -8.14 -25.75 -19.96
CA ALA A 144 -8.82 -25.69 -18.67
C ALA A 144 -7.88 -25.29 -17.50
N PRO A 145 -8.37 -24.57 -16.47
CA PRO A 145 -7.54 -24.18 -15.33
C PRO A 145 -7.15 -25.40 -14.46
N GLY A 146 -5.93 -25.37 -13.90
CA GLY A 146 -5.49 -26.34 -12.90
C GLY A 146 -5.21 -27.78 -13.41
N VAL A 147 -5.07 -27.97 -14.72
CA VAL A 147 -4.85 -29.27 -15.38
C VAL A 147 -3.37 -29.61 -15.64
N GLY A 148 -2.44 -28.79 -15.14
CA GLY A 148 -1.00 -29.10 -15.18
C GLY A 148 -0.15 -28.24 -16.11
N LYS A 149 -0.68 -27.19 -16.75
CA LYS A 149 0.08 -26.31 -17.67
C LYS A 149 1.38 -25.75 -17.07
N THR A 150 1.29 -25.05 -15.94
CA THR A 150 2.45 -24.52 -15.20
C THR A 150 3.38 -25.65 -14.73
N ALA A 151 2.80 -26.77 -14.27
CA ALA A 151 3.55 -27.93 -13.79
C ALA A 151 4.36 -28.62 -14.91
N THR A 152 3.93 -28.50 -16.18
CA THR A 152 4.69 -28.98 -17.33
C THR A 152 6.02 -28.25 -17.46
N ALA A 153 6.03 -26.92 -17.39
CA ALA A 153 7.27 -26.13 -17.47
C ALA A 153 8.18 -26.38 -16.26
N GLU A 154 7.61 -26.51 -15.05
CA GLU A 154 8.33 -26.90 -13.84
C GLU A 154 9.03 -28.26 -13.99
N ALA A 155 8.30 -29.26 -14.49
CA ALA A 155 8.83 -30.60 -14.68
C ALA A 155 9.94 -30.63 -15.75
N VAL A 156 9.80 -29.87 -16.83
CA VAL A 156 10.86 -29.73 -17.85
C VAL A 156 12.13 -29.12 -17.26
N ALA A 157 12.00 -28.00 -16.53
CA ALA A 157 13.16 -27.35 -15.92
C ALA A 157 13.90 -28.30 -14.98
N GLN A 158 13.15 -29.09 -14.20
CA GLN A 158 13.72 -30.02 -13.24
C GLN A 158 14.38 -31.23 -13.89
N ASP A 159 13.76 -31.87 -14.90
CA ASP A 159 14.31 -33.05 -15.57
C ASP A 159 15.61 -32.73 -16.32
N TYR A 160 15.75 -31.53 -16.88
CA TYR A 160 16.96 -31.08 -17.57
C TYR A 160 17.95 -30.32 -16.67
N ASN A 161 17.71 -30.28 -15.35
CA ASN A 161 18.54 -29.59 -14.36
C ASN A 161 18.81 -28.11 -14.72
N LYS A 162 17.77 -27.41 -15.18
CA LYS A 162 17.79 -25.99 -15.52
C LYS A 162 16.97 -25.17 -14.53
N PRO A 163 17.33 -23.90 -14.28
CA PRO A 163 16.48 -23.01 -13.49
C PRO A 163 15.12 -22.78 -14.18
N LEU A 164 14.06 -22.62 -13.41
CA LEU A 164 12.78 -22.12 -13.90
C LEU A 164 12.66 -20.63 -13.56
N PHE A 165 12.56 -19.79 -14.59
CA PHE A 165 12.31 -18.36 -14.42
C PHE A 165 10.84 -18.07 -14.72
N ALA A 166 10.01 -18.05 -13.69
CA ALA A 166 8.57 -17.79 -13.82
C ALA A 166 8.24 -16.30 -13.65
N ILE A 167 7.56 -15.71 -14.63
CA ILE A 167 7.09 -14.33 -14.65
C ILE A 167 5.58 -14.27 -14.87
N THR A 168 4.97 -13.19 -14.41
CA THR A 168 3.52 -12.92 -14.42
C THR A 168 3.28 -11.48 -14.90
N CYS A 169 2.02 -11.12 -15.16
CA CYS A 169 1.67 -9.76 -15.57
C CYS A 169 1.97 -8.66 -14.56
N GLY A 170 2.01 -8.98 -13.27
CA GLY A 170 2.44 -8.02 -12.26
C GLY A 170 3.91 -7.60 -12.38
N ASP A 171 4.77 -8.37 -13.07
CA ASP A 171 6.22 -8.12 -13.09
C ASP A 171 6.67 -7.14 -14.18
N LEU A 172 5.88 -7.01 -15.24
CA LEU A 172 6.27 -6.23 -16.42
C LEU A 172 5.75 -4.79 -16.36
N GLY A 173 4.69 -4.54 -15.59
CA GLY A 173 4.02 -3.23 -15.54
C GLY A 173 2.96 -3.03 -16.63
N PHE A 174 2.41 -1.82 -16.71
CA PHE A 174 1.30 -1.47 -17.62
C PHE A 174 1.66 -0.38 -18.66
N MET A 175 2.91 0.09 -18.65
CA MET A 175 3.41 1.11 -19.56
C MET A 175 4.33 0.46 -20.60
N PRO A 176 4.19 0.75 -21.90
CA PRO A 176 4.97 0.09 -22.96
C PRO A 176 6.49 0.15 -22.80
N ASP A 177 7.02 1.29 -22.36
CA ASP A 177 8.44 1.53 -22.09
C ASP A 177 8.97 0.68 -20.93
N VAL A 178 8.23 0.63 -19.82
CA VAL A 178 8.60 -0.20 -18.65
C VAL A 178 8.55 -1.68 -19.00
N VAL A 179 7.52 -2.11 -19.75
CA VAL A 179 7.40 -3.51 -20.21
C VAL A 179 8.55 -3.88 -21.13
N GLU A 180 8.95 -2.98 -22.03
CA GLU A 180 10.10 -3.20 -22.91
C GLU A 180 11.40 -3.38 -22.12
N GLU A 181 11.71 -2.47 -21.19
CA GLU A 181 12.90 -2.55 -20.34
C GLU A 181 12.92 -3.86 -19.54
N LYS A 182 11.82 -4.18 -18.85
CA LYS A 182 11.73 -5.38 -18.00
C LYS A 182 11.82 -6.68 -18.79
N LEU A 183 11.16 -6.76 -19.94
CA LEU A 183 11.23 -7.95 -20.80
C LEU A 183 12.65 -8.17 -21.32
N ASN A 184 13.34 -7.10 -21.73
CA ASN A 184 14.73 -7.20 -22.17
C ASN A 184 15.64 -7.73 -21.05
N ASP A 185 15.54 -7.17 -19.83
CA ASP A 185 16.30 -7.64 -18.67
C ASP A 185 16.03 -9.12 -18.36
N ILE A 186 14.74 -9.50 -18.30
CA ILE A 186 14.33 -10.87 -17.99
C ILE A 186 14.86 -11.83 -19.06
N PHE A 187 14.73 -11.48 -20.34
CA PHE A 187 15.15 -12.35 -21.44
C PHE A 187 16.67 -12.48 -21.50
N GLN A 188 17.41 -11.40 -21.20
CA GLN A 188 18.86 -11.44 -21.09
C GLN A 188 19.31 -12.35 -19.95
N LEU A 189 18.75 -12.16 -18.75
CA LEU A 189 19.06 -13.00 -17.57
C LEU A 189 18.68 -14.46 -17.81
N ALA A 190 17.50 -14.69 -18.39
CA ALA A 190 17.03 -16.03 -18.73
C ALA A 190 17.97 -16.73 -19.71
N HIS A 191 18.44 -16.00 -20.72
CA HIS A 191 19.40 -16.52 -21.68
C HIS A 191 20.75 -16.81 -21.03
N LEU A 192 21.26 -15.91 -20.19
CA LEU A 192 22.53 -16.06 -19.46
C LEU A 192 22.53 -17.26 -18.52
N TRP A 193 21.43 -17.48 -17.80
CA TRP A 193 21.29 -18.58 -16.84
C TRP A 193 20.89 -19.91 -17.49
N ASP A 194 20.71 -19.94 -18.81
CA ASP A 194 20.28 -21.13 -19.54
C ASP A 194 18.99 -21.73 -18.96
N CYS A 195 18.04 -20.86 -18.60
CA CYS A 195 16.84 -21.24 -17.87
C CYS A 195 15.66 -21.58 -18.79
N VAL A 196 14.68 -22.30 -18.23
CA VAL A 196 13.34 -22.38 -18.81
C VAL A 196 12.55 -21.17 -18.37
N LEU A 197 12.16 -20.30 -19.31
CA LEU A 197 11.33 -19.14 -19.03
C LEU A 197 9.85 -19.56 -19.05
N LEU A 198 9.08 -19.16 -18.05
CA LEU A 198 7.64 -19.41 -17.98
C LEU A 198 6.91 -18.07 -17.81
N LEU A 199 6.04 -17.73 -18.73
CA LEU A 199 5.11 -16.62 -18.60
C LEU A 199 3.71 -17.14 -18.32
N ASP A 200 3.25 -16.92 -17.09
CA ASP A 200 1.92 -17.33 -16.64
C ASP A 200 0.86 -16.26 -16.89
N GLU A 201 -0.36 -16.70 -17.21
CA GLU A 201 -1.50 -15.85 -17.57
C GLU A 201 -1.19 -14.88 -18.73
N ALA A 202 -0.56 -15.43 -19.78
CA ALA A 202 -0.09 -14.65 -20.92
C ALA A 202 -1.23 -13.88 -21.63
N ASP A 203 -2.49 -14.34 -21.56
CA ASP A 203 -3.64 -13.65 -22.15
C ASP A 203 -3.82 -12.19 -21.72
N VAL A 204 -3.27 -11.77 -20.58
CA VAL A 204 -3.31 -10.37 -20.14
C VAL A 204 -2.56 -9.43 -21.09
N PHE A 205 -1.39 -9.84 -21.61
CA PHE A 205 -0.60 -9.04 -22.56
C PHE A 205 -0.80 -9.44 -24.01
N LEU A 206 -1.30 -10.65 -24.24
CA LEU A 206 -1.40 -11.23 -25.58
C LEU A 206 -2.82 -11.12 -26.15
N ALA A 207 -3.66 -10.29 -25.53
CA ALA A 207 -5.05 -10.13 -25.94
C ALA A 207 -5.19 -9.49 -27.34
N GLN A 208 -6.29 -9.80 -28.03
CA GLN A 208 -6.64 -9.20 -29.31
C GLN A 208 -6.62 -7.68 -29.21
N ARG A 209 -5.97 -7.06 -30.20
CA ARG A 209 -5.95 -5.60 -30.34
C ARG A 209 -7.37 -5.09 -30.54
N ASP A 210 -7.75 -4.07 -29.77
CA ASP A 210 -9.04 -3.39 -29.89
C ASP A 210 -8.87 -2.00 -30.53
N THR A 211 -9.91 -1.43 -31.11
CA THR A 211 -9.85 -0.13 -31.81
C THR A 211 -9.87 1.09 -30.90
N GLN A 212 -10.13 0.91 -29.61
CA GLN A 212 -10.32 1.95 -28.59
C GLN A 212 -9.12 2.10 -27.65
N SER A 213 -8.24 1.10 -27.52
CA SER A 213 -7.13 1.06 -26.56
C SER A 213 -5.75 1.10 -27.23
N LEU A 214 -5.28 2.30 -27.56
CA LEU A 214 -3.95 2.53 -28.12
C LEU A 214 -2.82 1.99 -27.22
N GLN A 215 -2.94 2.18 -25.90
CA GLN A 215 -1.92 1.77 -24.94
C GLN A 215 -1.79 0.23 -24.86
N ARG A 216 -2.90 -0.49 -24.85
CA ARG A 216 -2.90 -1.96 -24.84
C ARG A 216 -2.33 -2.54 -26.13
N ASN A 217 -2.67 -1.93 -27.28
CA ASN A 217 -2.13 -2.33 -28.57
C ASN A 217 -0.62 -2.10 -28.67
N ALA A 218 -0.12 -1.03 -28.05
CA ALA A 218 1.31 -0.76 -27.95
C ALA A 218 2.01 -1.85 -27.12
N LEU A 219 1.45 -2.26 -25.98
CA LEU A 219 1.97 -3.36 -25.15
C LEU A 219 2.07 -4.69 -25.94
N VAL A 220 0.99 -5.07 -26.63
CA VAL A 220 0.95 -6.29 -27.47
C VAL A 220 2.05 -6.22 -28.54
N SER A 221 2.26 -5.05 -29.13
CA SER A 221 3.26 -4.84 -30.20
C SER A 221 4.70 -4.91 -29.68
N VAL A 222 4.99 -4.27 -28.54
CA VAL A 222 6.30 -4.35 -27.86
C VAL A 222 6.63 -5.80 -27.50
N PHE A 223 5.68 -6.51 -26.90
CA PHE A 223 5.86 -7.89 -26.51
C PHE A 223 6.17 -8.79 -27.71
N LEU A 224 5.37 -8.70 -28.78
CA LEU A 224 5.58 -9.48 -30.02
C LEU A 224 6.95 -9.22 -30.64
N ARG A 225 7.43 -7.97 -30.60
CA ARG A 225 8.75 -7.59 -31.12
C ARG A 225 9.88 -8.24 -30.32
N ILE A 226 9.84 -8.17 -28.99
CA ILE A 226 10.92 -8.69 -28.13
C ILE A 226 10.94 -10.22 -28.14
N MET A 227 9.76 -10.85 -28.17
CA MET A 227 9.61 -12.32 -28.26
C MET A 227 10.29 -12.91 -29.50
N GLU A 228 10.31 -12.18 -30.62
CA GLU A 228 10.90 -12.63 -31.89
C GLU A 228 12.42 -12.86 -31.80
N TYR A 229 13.10 -12.22 -30.85
CA TYR A 229 14.55 -12.29 -30.68
C TYR A 229 15.01 -13.17 -29.51
N TYR A 230 14.08 -13.75 -28.75
CA TYR A 230 14.43 -14.61 -27.62
C TYR A 230 14.98 -15.96 -28.12
N LYS A 231 16.16 -16.34 -27.64
CA LYS A 231 16.91 -17.54 -28.09
C LYS A 231 16.91 -18.70 -27.09
N GLY A 232 16.03 -18.65 -26.09
CA GLY A 232 15.90 -19.70 -25.08
C GLY A 232 14.61 -20.50 -25.22
N ILE A 233 14.32 -21.32 -24.21
CA ILE A 233 13.04 -22.03 -24.09
C ILE A 233 12.06 -21.16 -23.32
N MET A 234 10.89 -20.93 -23.89
CA MET A 234 9.80 -20.17 -23.30
C MET A 234 8.49 -20.95 -23.33
N PHE A 235 7.89 -21.13 -22.15
CA PHE A 235 6.53 -21.62 -21.98
C PHE A 235 5.58 -20.45 -21.74
N LEU A 236 4.48 -20.44 -22.50
CA LEU A 236 3.38 -19.49 -22.35
C LEU A 236 2.17 -20.27 -21.84
N THR A 237 1.54 -19.85 -20.75
CA THR A 237 0.32 -20.50 -20.24
C THR A 237 -0.88 -19.56 -20.30
N THR A 238 -2.03 -20.06 -20.77
CA THR A 238 -3.28 -19.29 -20.78
C THR A 238 -4.51 -20.16 -20.53
N ASN A 239 -5.54 -19.55 -19.94
CA ASN A 239 -6.87 -20.14 -19.81
C ASN A 239 -7.86 -19.61 -20.88
N ARG A 240 -7.48 -18.61 -21.69
CA ARG A 240 -8.38 -17.85 -22.59
C ARG A 240 -7.82 -17.71 -24.00
N VAL A 241 -7.79 -18.82 -24.74
CA VAL A 241 -7.22 -18.86 -26.11
C VAL A 241 -7.95 -17.93 -27.08
N GLY A 242 -9.28 -17.84 -26.96
CA GLY A 242 -10.10 -16.98 -27.84
C GLY A 242 -9.82 -15.49 -27.66
N ALA A 243 -9.11 -15.10 -26.61
CA ALA A 243 -8.71 -13.72 -26.39
C ALA A 243 -7.37 -13.39 -27.06
N LEU A 244 -6.61 -14.34 -27.62
CA LEU A 244 -5.27 -14.09 -28.13
C LEU A 244 -5.26 -13.39 -29.51
N ASP A 245 -4.32 -12.46 -29.69
CA ASP A 245 -4.07 -11.81 -30.99
C ASP A 245 -3.58 -12.82 -32.05
N GLU A 246 -4.07 -12.71 -33.28
CA GLU A 246 -3.73 -13.66 -34.33
C GLU A 246 -2.24 -13.64 -34.71
N ALA A 247 -1.54 -12.52 -34.50
CA ALA A 247 -0.11 -12.39 -34.76
C ALA A 247 0.76 -13.28 -33.86
N PHE A 248 0.21 -13.88 -32.80
CA PHE A 248 0.90 -14.87 -31.98
C PHE A 248 1.04 -16.22 -32.65
N LYS A 249 0.07 -16.63 -33.48
CA LYS A 249 0.08 -17.95 -34.11
C LYS A 249 1.33 -18.17 -34.97
N SER A 250 1.86 -17.11 -35.58
CA SER A 250 3.08 -17.17 -36.41
C SER A 250 4.40 -17.17 -35.63
N ARG A 251 4.37 -16.96 -34.30
CA ARG A 251 5.58 -16.88 -33.45
C ARG A 251 5.64 -17.97 -32.37
N ILE A 252 4.64 -18.84 -32.32
CA ILE A 252 4.57 -20.00 -31.43
C ILE A 252 4.96 -21.24 -32.25
N HIS A 253 5.91 -22.02 -31.75
CA HIS A 253 6.37 -23.23 -32.45
C HIS A 253 5.34 -24.35 -32.31
N ILE A 254 4.74 -24.48 -31.13
CA ILE A 254 3.69 -25.45 -30.88
C ILE A 254 2.70 -24.95 -29.83
N SER A 255 1.42 -25.22 -30.09
CA SER A 255 0.32 -24.96 -29.17
C SER A 255 -0.28 -26.29 -28.73
N LEU A 256 -0.32 -26.54 -27.42
CA LEU A 256 -0.82 -27.78 -26.83
C LEU A 256 -2.07 -27.49 -26.00
N TYR A 257 -3.17 -28.18 -26.35
CA TYR A 257 -4.45 -28.03 -25.67
C TYR A 257 -4.56 -28.98 -24.46
N TYR A 258 -4.90 -28.43 -23.30
CA TYR A 258 -5.14 -29.18 -22.08
C TYR A 258 -6.63 -29.20 -21.77
N ALA A 259 -7.26 -30.34 -22.05
CA ALA A 259 -8.64 -30.60 -21.70
C ALA A 259 -8.84 -30.71 -20.18
N HIS A 260 -10.10 -30.67 -19.74
CA HIS A 260 -10.46 -31.02 -18.37
C HIS A 260 -9.99 -32.44 -18.04
N LEU A 261 -9.61 -32.67 -16.78
CA LEU A 261 -9.13 -33.97 -16.33
C LEU A 261 -10.16 -35.06 -16.63
N SER A 262 -9.71 -36.15 -17.24
CA SER A 262 -10.51 -37.36 -17.36
C SER A 262 -10.71 -38.04 -16.01
N ARG A 263 -11.66 -38.96 -15.95
CA ARG A 263 -11.95 -39.77 -14.75
C ARG A 263 -10.71 -40.51 -14.27
N ASN A 264 -9.98 -41.13 -15.21
CA ASN A 264 -8.75 -41.86 -14.91
C ASN A 264 -7.64 -40.93 -14.40
N GLN A 265 -7.44 -39.76 -15.02
CA GLN A 265 -6.47 -38.77 -14.55
C GLN A 265 -6.80 -38.26 -13.15
N THR A 266 -8.07 -37.97 -12.86
CA THR A 266 -8.54 -37.54 -11.53
C THR A 266 -8.19 -38.58 -10.46
N ILE A 267 -8.53 -39.84 -10.71
CA ILE A 267 -8.21 -40.98 -9.83
C ILE A 267 -6.70 -41.10 -9.58
N GLU A 268 -5.89 -41.02 -10.63
CA GLU A 268 -4.43 -41.10 -10.51
C GLU A 268 -3.84 -39.93 -9.72
N ILE A 269 -4.36 -38.71 -9.89
CA ILE A 269 -3.92 -37.54 -9.12
C ILE A 269 -4.25 -37.70 -7.63
N PHE A 270 -5.44 -38.23 -7.30
CA PHE A 270 -5.78 -38.56 -5.90
C PHE A 270 -4.82 -39.60 -5.31
N ARG A 271 -4.54 -40.70 -6.05
CA ARG A 271 -3.57 -41.72 -5.63
C ARG A 271 -2.19 -41.14 -5.37
N ALA A 272 -1.71 -40.28 -6.27
CA ALA A 272 -0.42 -39.61 -6.14
C ALA A 272 -0.37 -38.73 -4.88
N ASN A 273 -1.42 -37.94 -4.62
CA ASN A 273 -1.50 -37.09 -3.43
C ASN A 273 -1.57 -37.92 -2.14
N PHE A 274 -2.29 -39.04 -2.11
CA PHE A 274 -2.30 -39.94 -0.94
C PHE A 274 -0.95 -40.60 -0.68
N ASN A 275 -0.23 -41.00 -1.73
CA ASN A 275 1.12 -41.54 -1.59
C ASN A 275 2.10 -40.48 -1.09
N ARG A 276 1.93 -39.22 -1.52
CA ARG A 276 2.73 -38.09 -1.02
C ARG A 276 2.42 -37.77 0.44
N LEU A 277 1.14 -37.73 0.81
CA LEU A 277 0.71 -37.51 2.19
C LEU A 277 1.28 -38.59 3.13
N LYS A 278 1.21 -39.87 2.72
CA LYS A 278 1.77 -40.98 3.49
C LYS A 278 3.28 -40.82 3.68
N ARG A 279 4.03 -40.53 2.61
CA ARG A 279 5.49 -40.29 2.68
C ARG A 279 5.84 -39.14 3.62
N ASN A 280 5.12 -38.03 3.54
CA ASN A 280 5.36 -36.86 4.40
C ASN A 280 5.16 -37.19 5.89
N GLU A 281 4.10 -37.93 6.24
CA GLU A 281 3.89 -38.34 7.65
C GLU A 281 4.90 -39.40 8.09
N GLU A 282 5.38 -40.29 7.21
CA GLU A 282 6.47 -41.23 7.52
C GLU A 282 7.81 -40.49 7.80
N GLU A 283 8.14 -39.46 7.02
CA GLU A 283 9.33 -38.62 7.25
C GLU A 283 9.23 -37.83 8.56
N LYS A 284 8.06 -37.23 8.82
CA LYS A 284 7.79 -36.53 10.07
C LYS A 284 7.87 -37.47 11.27
N GLN A 285 7.37 -38.70 11.14
CA GLN A 285 7.50 -39.73 12.16
C GLN A 285 8.98 -40.05 12.43
N LYS A 286 9.81 -40.24 11.40
CA LYS A 286 11.26 -40.46 11.55
C LYS A 286 11.94 -39.32 12.31
N TYR A 287 11.67 -38.07 11.90
CA TYR A 287 12.22 -36.89 12.56
C TYR A 287 11.80 -36.77 14.03
N LEU A 288 10.52 -37.03 14.34
CA LEU A 288 10.04 -36.99 15.72
C LEU A 288 10.69 -38.07 16.58
N LEU A 289 10.90 -39.27 16.04
CA LEU A 289 11.59 -40.35 16.73
C LEU A 289 13.05 -39.98 17.07
N GLU A 290 13.75 -39.23 16.20
CA GLU A 290 15.12 -38.75 16.46
C GLU A 290 15.20 -37.78 17.65
N ILE A 291 14.13 -37.05 17.94
CA ILE A 291 14.05 -36.11 19.07
C ILE A 291 13.25 -36.65 20.27
N GLY A 292 12.99 -37.97 20.32
CA GLY A 292 12.30 -38.63 21.44
C GLY A 292 10.79 -38.39 21.49
N SER A 293 10.17 -38.03 20.36
CA SER A 293 8.73 -37.79 20.23
C SER A 293 8.09 -38.75 19.22
N LYS A 294 6.75 -38.85 19.21
CA LYS A 294 6.01 -39.73 18.28
C LYS A 294 4.81 -39.00 17.69
N ALA A 295 4.62 -39.10 16.37
CA ALA A 295 3.41 -38.62 15.73
C ALA A 295 2.31 -39.70 15.73
N PRO A 296 1.03 -39.29 15.70
CA PRO A 296 -0.09 -40.20 15.57
C PRO A 296 -0.08 -40.93 14.22
N ALA A 297 -0.46 -42.20 14.21
CA ALA A 297 -0.52 -43.00 12.98
C ALA A 297 -1.61 -42.47 12.01
N LEU A 298 -1.33 -42.49 10.70
CA LEU A 298 -2.27 -42.09 9.65
C LEU A 298 -2.92 -43.32 8.99
N LEU A 299 -4.24 -43.44 9.13
CA LEU A 299 -5.06 -44.44 8.47
C LEU A 299 -5.90 -43.78 7.35
N ILE A 300 -5.64 -44.14 6.09
CA ILE A 300 -6.40 -43.65 4.94
C ILE A 300 -7.37 -44.74 4.47
N LYS A 301 -8.68 -44.53 4.57
CA LYS A 301 -9.72 -45.45 4.05
C LYS A 301 -9.81 -45.39 2.52
N ARG A 302 -8.75 -45.82 1.82
CA ARG A 302 -8.58 -45.63 0.38
C ARG A 302 -9.74 -46.15 -0.47
N SER A 303 -10.30 -47.34 -0.20
CA SER A 303 -11.38 -47.88 -1.04
C SER A 303 -12.60 -46.95 -1.07
N LYS A 304 -13.10 -46.58 0.12
CA LYS A 304 -14.27 -45.71 0.26
C LYS A 304 -14.06 -44.31 -0.30
N ILE A 305 -12.88 -43.72 -0.05
CA ILE A 305 -12.55 -42.40 -0.63
C ILE A 305 -12.51 -42.49 -2.16
N MET A 306 -11.94 -43.55 -2.73
CA MET A 306 -11.86 -43.69 -4.19
C MET A 306 -13.22 -43.98 -4.83
N GLU A 307 -14.13 -44.66 -4.13
CA GLU A 307 -15.53 -44.81 -4.53
C GLU A 307 -16.25 -43.46 -4.52
N TYR A 308 -16.08 -42.67 -3.46
CA TYR A 308 -16.60 -41.31 -3.36
C TYR A 308 -16.08 -40.40 -4.49
N VAL A 309 -14.76 -40.39 -4.73
CA VAL A 309 -14.15 -39.57 -5.80
C VAL A 309 -14.68 -39.94 -7.18
N LYS A 310 -14.91 -41.23 -7.43
CA LYS A 310 -15.54 -41.70 -8.68
C LYS A 310 -16.96 -41.19 -8.80
N TRP A 311 -17.77 -41.39 -7.77
CA TRP A 311 -19.16 -40.90 -7.71
C TRP A 311 -19.22 -39.39 -7.93
N TYR A 312 -18.42 -38.61 -7.20
CA TYR A 312 -18.38 -37.15 -7.30
C TYR A 312 -18.01 -36.66 -8.71
N TYR A 313 -17.06 -37.34 -9.36
CA TYR A 313 -16.69 -37.02 -10.75
C TYR A 313 -17.85 -37.29 -11.73
N ASP A 314 -18.57 -38.39 -11.52
CA ASP A 314 -19.68 -38.85 -12.36
C ASP A 314 -20.93 -37.96 -12.14
N GLU A 315 -21.19 -37.52 -10.90
CA GLU A 315 -22.26 -36.58 -10.52
C GLU A 315 -22.11 -35.22 -11.23
N GLN A 316 -20.88 -34.71 -11.35
CA GLN A 316 -20.57 -33.46 -12.04
C GLN A 316 -20.45 -33.62 -13.56
N SER A 317 -21.06 -34.65 -14.16
CA SER A 317 -20.98 -34.92 -15.60
C SER A 317 -21.70 -33.90 -16.47
N ALA A 318 -22.84 -33.37 -16.01
CA ALA A 318 -23.58 -32.30 -16.68
C ALA A 318 -22.86 -30.94 -16.62
N THR A 319 -21.93 -30.77 -15.69
CA THR A 319 -21.20 -29.52 -15.41
C THR A 319 -19.68 -29.77 -15.34
N PRO A 320 -19.00 -30.12 -16.46
CA PRO A 320 -17.59 -30.52 -16.44
C PRO A 320 -16.62 -29.48 -15.85
N HIS A 321 -16.99 -28.20 -15.87
CA HIS A 321 -16.22 -27.10 -15.28
C HIS A 321 -16.29 -27.06 -13.74
N ARG A 322 -17.25 -27.75 -13.11
CA ARG A 322 -17.37 -27.92 -11.65
C ARG A 322 -16.53 -29.07 -11.11
N ARG A 323 -16.03 -29.96 -11.97
CA ARG A 323 -15.12 -31.04 -11.56
C ARG A 323 -13.84 -30.45 -10.95
N TRP A 324 -13.35 -31.09 -9.90
CA TRP A 324 -12.09 -30.69 -9.28
C TRP A 324 -10.92 -30.82 -10.25
N ASN A 325 -10.21 -29.72 -10.47
CA ASN A 325 -8.93 -29.71 -11.18
C ASN A 325 -7.79 -30.17 -10.26
N GLY A 326 -6.58 -30.35 -10.80
CA GLY A 326 -5.43 -30.88 -10.05
C GLY A 326 -5.03 -30.03 -8.83
N ARG A 327 -5.22 -28.70 -8.89
CA ARG A 327 -4.97 -27.79 -7.76
C ARG A 327 -6.04 -27.97 -6.68
N GLN A 328 -7.31 -28.07 -7.08
CA GLN A 328 -8.43 -28.33 -6.17
C GLN A 328 -8.31 -29.70 -5.50
N ILE A 329 -7.90 -30.75 -6.23
CA ILE A 329 -7.65 -32.08 -5.66
C ILE A 329 -6.57 -32.03 -4.58
N ARG A 330 -5.45 -31.36 -4.85
CA ARG A 330 -4.36 -31.17 -3.87
C ARG A 330 -4.85 -30.45 -2.61
N ASN A 331 -5.59 -29.36 -2.80
CA ASN A 331 -6.16 -28.60 -1.70
C ASN A 331 -7.18 -29.43 -0.91
N ALA A 332 -8.04 -30.19 -1.61
CA ALA A 332 -9.03 -31.03 -0.98
C ALA A 332 -8.41 -32.10 -0.10
N VAL A 333 -7.34 -32.77 -0.57
CA VAL A 333 -6.59 -33.74 0.26
C VAL A 333 -5.99 -33.07 1.50
N HIS A 334 -5.42 -31.87 1.37
CA HIS A 334 -4.84 -31.14 2.49
C HIS A 334 -5.88 -30.67 3.52
N VAL A 335 -7.02 -30.14 3.06
CA VAL A 335 -8.12 -29.71 3.91
C VAL A 335 -8.77 -30.92 4.60
N ALA A 336 -9.04 -31.99 3.85
CA ALA A 336 -9.60 -33.23 4.40
C ALA A 336 -8.67 -33.84 5.48
N PHE A 337 -7.35 -33.85 5.25
CA PHE A 337 -6.39 -34.28 6.25
C PHE A 337 -6.36 -33.37 7.49
N SER A 338 -6.50 -32.06 7.31
CA SER A 338 -6.57 -31.10 8.42
C SER A 338 -7.84 -31.30 9.26
N LEU A 339 -8.97 -31.56 8.61
CA LEU A 339 -10.23 -31.91 9.28
C LEU A 339 -10.08 -33.21 10.09
N ALA A 340 -9.53 -34.27 9.47
CA ALA A 340 -9.27 -35.55 10.15
C ALA A 340 -8.32 -35.40 11.34
N SER A 341 -7.29 -34.56 11.21
CA SER A 341 -6.33 -34.27 12.28
C SER A 341 -7.00 -33.52 13.45
N ARG A 342 -7.92 -32.60 13.16
CA ARG A 342 -8.69 -31.87 14.18
C ARG A 342 -9.64 -32.79 14.93
N GLU A 343 -10.36 -33.65 14.21
CA GLU A 343 -11.29 -34.63 14.82
C GLU A 343 -10.56 -35.60 15.73
N MET A 344 -9.36 -36.06 15.34
CA MET A 344 -8.51 -36.86 16.23
C MET A 344 -8.16 -36.10 17.51
N ARG A 345 -7.70 -34.83 17.41
CA ARG A 345 -7.37 -34.02 18.61
C ARG A 345 -8.58 -33.80 19.53
N GLU A 346 -9.77 -33.59 18.98
CA GLU A 346 -11.01 -33.46 19.75
C GLU A 346 -11.35 -34.75 20.50
N LYS A 347 -11.23 -35.90 19.83
CA LYS A 347 -11.44 -37.22 20.45
C LYS A 347 -10.41 -37.50 21.54
N SER A 348 -9.13 -37.17 21.31
CA SER A 348 -8.08 -37.29 22.33
C SER A 348 -8.34 -36.40 23.55
N ARG A 349 -8.88 -35.19 23.36
CA ARG A 349 -9.23 -34.27 24.45
C ARG A 349 -10.41 -34.76 25.29
N LEU A 350 -11.41 -35.38 24.64
CA LEU A 350 -12.62 -35.89 25.30
C LEU A 350 -12.41 -37.23 26.02
N ALA A 351 -11.44 -38.04 25.58
CA ALA A 351 -11.23 -39.39 26.10
C ALA A 351 -10.52 -39.43 27.48
N SER A 352 -9.93 -38.34 27.98
CA SER A 352 -9.24 -38.24 29.28
C SER A 352 -8.45 -39.50 29.69
N ALA A 353 -7.72 -40.11 28.75
CA ALA A 353 -7.04 -41.38 28.96
C ALA A 353 -5.61 -41.31 28.44
N THR A 354 -4.73 -41.78 29.31
CA THR A 354 -3.38 -42.27 29.09
C THR A 354 -3.36 -43.38 28.03
N ASP A 355 -2.45 -43.24 27.06
CA ASP A 355 -1.75 -44.34 26.38
C ASP A 355 -2.54 -45.33 25.49
N ASP A 356 -3.37 -44.82 24.56
CA ASP A 356 -3.57 -45.49 23.27
C ASP A 356 -3.67 -44.47 22.12
N GLU A 357 -2.75 -44.57 21.17
CA GLU A 357 -2.53 -43.62 20.08
C GLU A 357 -3.73 -43.56 19.12
N ILE A 358 -4.68 -42.63 19.36
CA ILE A 358 -5.80 -42.41 18.45
C ILE A 358 -5.23 -42.02 17.06
N PRO A 359 -5.44 -42.85 16.01
CA PRO A 359 -4.90 -42.56 14.70
C PRO A 359 -5.69 -41.43 14.03
N ILE A 360 -5.03 -40.72 13.13
CA ILE A 360 -5.71 -39.83 12.18
C ILE A 360 -6.41 -40.70 11.15
N ILE A 361 -7.74 -40.70 11.15
CA ILE A 361 -8.56 -41.46 10.20
C ILE A 361 -9.05 -40.52 9.10
N LEU A 362 -8.50 -40.67 7.91
CA LEU A 362 -8.96 -39.96 6.71
C LEU A 362 -9.94 -40.83 5.94
N ASP A 363 -11.15 -40.33 5.72
CA ASP A 363 -12.24 -41.05 5.02
C ASP A 363 -13.11 -40.13 4.15
N GLU A 364 -14.11 -40.71 3.48
CA GLU A 364 -14.98 -40.06 2.50
C GLU A 364 -15.74 -38.85 3.05
N THR A 365 -16.12 -38.87 4.33
CA THR A 365 -16.92 -37.80 4.95
C THR A 365 -16.16 -36.47 4.99
N HIS A 366 -14.84 -36.52 5.06
CA HIS A 366 -13.98 -35.35 5.02
C HIS A 366 -13.96 -34.71 3.64
N PHE A 367 -13.98 -35.54 2.58
CA PHE A 367 -14.05 -35.05 1.20
C PHE A 367 -15.43 -34.50 0.87
N ASP A 368 -16.48 -35.07 1.45
CA ASP A 368 -17.85 -34.56 1.33
C ASP A 368 -18.01 -33.14 1.85
N ARG A 369 -17.49 -32.86 3.06
CA ARG A 369 -17.48 -31.49 3.60
C ARG A 369 -16.70 -30.50 2.73
N VAL A 370 -15.61 -30.94 2.10
CA VAL A 370 -14.83 -30.11 1.17
C VAL A 370 -15.61 -29.87 -0.12
N ALA A 371 -16.29 -30.88 -0.65
CA ALA A 371 -17.13 -30.79 -1.83
C ALA A 371 -18.29 -29.83 -1.61
N GLU A 372 -19.01 -29.97 -0.49
CA GLU A 372 -20.12 -29.08 -0.13
C GLU A 372 -19.69 -27.61 -0.08
N ALA A 373 -18.56 -27.32 0.58
CA ALA A 373 -18.02 -25.96 0.65
C ALA A 373 -17.65 -25.41 -0.74
N THR A 374 -17.09 -26.26 -1.60
CA THR A 374 -16.71 -25.88 -2.98
C THR A 374 -17.95 -25.66 -3.86
N GLU A 375 -18.99 -26.48 -3.70
CA GLU A 375 -20.23 -26.38 -4.46
C GLU A 375 -21.04 -25.15 -4.10
N ARG A 376 -21.10 -24.77 -2.82
CA ARG A 376 -21.74 -23.51 -2.39
C ARG A 376 -21.11 -22.30 -3.10
N PHE A 377 -19.77 -22.27 -3.19
CA PHE A 377 -19.05 -21.25 -3.94
C PHE A 377 -19.33 -21.33 -5.45
N GLY A 378 -19.37 -22.54 -6.02
CA GLY A 378 -19.72 -22.76 -7.43
C GLY A 378 -21.13 -22.27 -7.79
N ASN A 379 -22.11 -22.60 -6.95
CA ASN A 379 -23.50 -22.14 -7.08
C ASN A 379 -23.59 -20.61 -6.98
N TYR A 380 -22.85 -19.99 -6.05
CA TYR A 380 -22.75 -18.54 -5.95
C TYR A 380 -22.13 -17.91 -7.21
N MET A 381 -21.06 -18.50 -7.74
CA MET A 381 -20.41 -18.02 -8.96
C MET A 381 -21.30 -18.16 -10.20
N ASP A 382 -22.05 -19.25 -10.33
CA ASP A 382 -22.98 -19.45 -11.44
C ASP A 382 -24.19 -18.50 -11.33
N TYR A 383 -24.68 -18.26 -10.10
CA TYR A 383 -25.65 -17.23 -9.82
C TYR A 383 -25.13 -15.84 -10.20
N ALA A 384 -23.92 -15.48 -9.78
CA ALA A 384 -23.29 -14.19 -10.10
C ALA A 384 -23.00 -14.01 -11.59
N ARG A 385 -22.70 -15.08 -12.33
CA ARG A 385 -22.46 -15.06 -13.78
C ARG A 385 -23.74 -15.01 -14.61
N ALA A 386 -24.83 -15.57 -14.11
CA ALA A 386 -26.14 -15.55 -14.76
C ALA A 386 -26.86 -14.19 -14.64
N MET A 387 -26.27 -13.22 -13.93
CA MET A 387 -26.85 -11.90 -13.70
C MET A 387 -26.62 -10.93 -14.87
N THR A 388 -27.70 -10.24 -15.26
CA THR A 388 -27.66 -9.15 -16.23
C THR A 388 -26.84 -7.97 -15.69
N ASP A 389 -26.35 -7.08 -16.56
CA ASP A 389 -25.60 -5.90 -16.13
C ASP A 389 -26.42 -4.97 -15.21
N ALA A 390 -27.75 -4.99 -15.33
CA ALA A 390 -28.67 -4.27 -14.45
C ALA A 390 -28.78 -4.91 -13.05
N ASP A 391 -28.75 -6.24 -12.96
CA ASP A 391 -28.71 -6.97 -11.68
C ASP A 391 -27.33 -6.85 -11.02
N ARG A 392 -26.26 -6.80 -11.83
CA ARG A 392 -24.89 -6.51 -11.39
C ARG A 392 -24.79 -5.11 -10.77
N ALA A 393 -25.39 -4.09 -11.40
CA ALA A 393 -25.49 -2.74 -10.84
C ALA A 393 -26.36 -2.66 -9.57
N ARG A 394 -27.30 -3.60 -9.38
CA ARG A 394 -28.14 -3.69 -8.18
C ARG A 394 -27.44 -4.42 -7.02
N LEU A 395 -26.54 -5.35 -7.32
CA LEU A 395 -25.68 -6.04 -6.35
C LEU A 395 -24.39 -5.29 -6.01
N GLU A 396 -23.85 -4.49 -6.93
CA GLU A 396 -22.79 -3.52 -6.61
C GLU A 396 -23.25 -2.49 -5.58
N LYS A 397 -24.56 -2.22 -5.49
CA LYS A 397 -25.16 -1.45 -4.38
C LYS A 397 -25.15 -2.18 -3.03
N ILE A 398 -24.82 -3.48 -2.99
CA ILE A 398 -24.65 -4.28 -1.77
C ILE A 398 -23.15 -4.44 -1.42
N HIS A 399 -22.22 -4.04 -2.29
CA HIS A 399 -20.78 -3.90 -1.98
C HIS A 399 -20.44 -2.46 -1.57
N THR A 400 -20.92 -2.06 -0.40
CA THR A 400 -20.55 -0.79 0.26
C THR A 400 -19.07 -0.69 0.64
N GLU A 401 -18.24 -1.71 0.38
CA GLU A 401 -16.82 -1.76 0.74
C GLU A 401 -15.85 -1.11 -0.26
N HIS A 402 -16.28 -0.76 -1.47
CA HIS A 402 -15.41 -0.10 -2.47
C HIS A 402 -15.75 1.38 -2.73
N LEU A 403 -16.66 1.92 -1.93
CA LEU A 403 -17.34 3.19 -2.15
C LEU A 403 -17.07 4.14 -0.99
N ASN A 404 -16.43 5.27 -1.29
CA ASN A 404 -16.05 6.33 -0.37
C ASN A 404 -17.10 7.46 -0.40
N LEU A 405 -18.20 7.26 0.33
CA LEU A 405 -19.20 8.31 0.50
C LEU A 405 -18.52 9.57 1.09
N SER A 406 -18.68 10.70 0.40
CA SER A 406 -17.97 11.95 0.66
C SER A 406 -18.92 13.14 0.62
N CYS A 407 -18.69 14.13 1.48
CA CYS A 407 -19.40 15.40 1.44
C CYS A 407 -18.62 16.39 0.56
N VAL A 408 -19.16 16.66 -0.63
CA VAL A 408 -18.46 17.34 -1.73
C VAL A 408 -19.06 18.71 -2.00
N CYS A 409 -18.20 19.72 -2.13
CA CYS A 409 -18.54 21.08 -2.49
C CYS A 409 -18.27 21.35 -3.98
N PHE A 410 -19.30 21.84 -4.68
CA PHE A 410 -19.30 22.19 -6.11
C PHE A 410 -19.33 23.72 -6.32
N GLY A 411 -19.14 24.48 -5.25
CA GLY A 411 -19.24 25.94 -5.22
C GLY A 411 -20.08 26.45 -4.05
N ALA A 412 -20.29 27.76 -4.01
CA ALA A 412 -21.02 28.43 -2.93
C ALA A 412 -22.40 27.79 -2.68
N GLN A 413 -22.60 27.28 -1.47
CA GLN A 413 -23.80 26.59 -0.98
C GLN A 413 -24.22 25.36 -1.80
N LYS A 414 -23.34 24.83 -2.66
CA LYS A 414 -23.61 23.66 -3.49
C LYS A 414 -22.90 22.43 -2.91
N ILE A 415 -23.57 21.77 -1.97
CA ILE A 415 -23.06 20.56 -1.33
C ILE A 415 -23.83 19.36 -1.85
N ARG A 416 -23.11 18.29 -2.20
CA ARG A 416 -23.69 17.00 -2.57
C ARG A 416 -22.95 15.89 -1.82
N PHE A 417 -23.69 14.88 -1.40
CA PHE A 417 -23.12 13.65 -0.89
C PHE A 417 -22.94 12.71 -2.07
N GLU A 418 -21.69 12.41 -2.38
CA GLU A 418 -21.34 11.60 -3.53
C GLU A 418 -20.43 10.46 -3.14
N THR A 419 -20.65 9.34 -3.78
CA THR A 419 -19.78 8.19 -3.62
C THR A 419 -18.61 8.32 -4.58
N ARG A 420 -17.40 8.40 -4.04
CA ARG A 420 -16.15 8.41 -4.81
C ARG A 420 -15.40 7.08 -4.65
N PRO A 421 -14.41 6.76 -5.50
CA PRO A 421 -13.52 5.64 -5.25
C PRO A 421 -12.78 5.80 -3.91
N ILE A 422 -12.56 4.69 -3.19
CA ILE A 422 -11.68 4.71 -2.01
C ILE A 422 -10.27 5.11 -2.44
N PRO A 423 -9.65 6.11 -1.76
CA PRO A 423 -8.27 6.48 -2.02
C PRO A 423 -7.34 5.27 -1.88
N GLN A 424 -6.55 4.99 -2.92
CA GLN A 424 -5.54 3.95 -2.87
C GLN A 424 -4.25 4.52 -2.27
N ILE A 425 -3.49 3.69 -1.57
CA ILE A 425 -2.12 3.98 -1.13
C ILE A 425 -1.28 4.30 -2.39
N GLN A 426 -0.68 5.50 -2.45
CA GLN A 426 0.17 5.89 -3.60
C GLN A 426 1.65 5.97 -3.23
N ASP A 427 1.96 6.24 -1.96
CA ASP A 427 3.31 6.23 -1.40
C ASP A 427 3.48 5.06 -0.41
N LEU A 428 4.71 4.54 -0.27
CA LEU A 428 5.01 3.42 0.61
C LEU A 428 4.78 3.75 2.09
N HIS A 429 4.81 5.04 2.45
CA HIS A 429 4.57 5.59 3.79
C HIS A 429 3.15 6.14 3.97
N ASP A 430 2.24 5.97 3.00
CA ASP A 430 0.84 6.38 3.18
C ASP A 430 0.10 5.43 4.12
N VAL A 431 -0.85 5.98 4.86
CA VAL A 431 -1.88 5.25 5.59
C VAL A 431 -3.25 5.64 5.08
N LEU A 432 -4.16 4.66 5.06
CA LEU A 432 -5.58 4.87 4.78
C LEU A 432 -6.34 4.83 6.09
N ILE A 433 -7.04 5.90 6.42
CA ILE A 433 -7.75 6.08 7.69
C ILE A 433 -9.25 6.05 7.42
N ARG A 434 -9.98 5.23 8.17
CA ARG A 434 -11.44 5.30 8.25
C ARG A 434 -11.80 6.44 9.20
N VAL A 435 -12.36 7.51 8.65
CA VAL A 435 -12.66 8.73 9.41
C VAL A 435 -13.83 8.46 10.34
N SER A 436 -13.65 8.80 11.62
CA SER A 436 -14.64 8.54 12.68
C SER A 436 -15.38 9.80 13.09
N PHE A 437 -14.68 10.93 13.16
CA PHE A 437 -15.28 12.23 13.46
C PHE A 437 -14.52 13.33 12.72
N VAL A 438 -15.27 14.36 12.32
CA VAL A 438 -14.73 15.58 11.71
C VAL A 438 -15.26 16.78 12.47
N GLY A 439 -14.38 17.69 12.85
CA GLY A 439 -14.70 18.95 13.52
C GLY A 439 -15.13 20.00 12.51
N VAL A 440 -16.04 20.87 12.94
CA VAL A 440 -16.44 22.03 12.16
C VAL A 440 -15.60 23.24 12.58
N CYS A 441 -14.96 23.86 11.59
CA CYS A 441 -14.27 25.13 11.73
C CYS A 441 -15.05 26.27 11.07
N GLY A 442 -14.80 27.51 11.51
CA GLY A 442 -15.34 28.69 10.84
C GLY A 442 -14.86 28.82 9.39
N SER A 443 -13.68 28.30 9.07
CA SER A 443 -13.18 28.22 7.70
C SER A 443 -14.02 27.30 6.82
N ASP A 444 -14.53 26.18 7.34
CA ASP A 444 -15.44 25.29 6.59
C ASP A 444 -16.76 26.01 6.28
N VAL A 445 -17.30 26.76 7.25
CA VAL A 445 -18.52 27.57 7.07
C VAL A 445 -18.30 28.64 6.00
N HIS A 446 -17.20 29.38 6.07
CA HIS A 446 -16.85 30.36 5.03
C HIS A 446 -16.66 29.69 3.66
N PHE A 447 -16.00 28.53 3.62
CA PHE A 447 -15.80 27.76 2.39
C PHE A 447 -17.16 27.34 1.80
N TRP A 448 -18.06 26.80 2.62
CA TRP A 448 -19.42 26.45 2.21
C TRP A 448 -20.19 27.66 1.66
N GLN A 449 -20.19 28.81 2.37
CA GLN A 449 -20.93 30.00 1.95
C GLN A 449 -20.41 30.63 0.67
N HIS A 450 -19.09 30.64 0.47
CA HIS A 450 -18.43 31.40 -0.61
C HIS A 450 -17.74 30.52 -1.66
N GLY A 451 -17.91 29.20 -1.57
CA GLY A 451 -17.30 28.21 -2.46
C GLY A 451 -15.79 28.06 -2.33
N GLY A 452 -15.18 28.59 -1.26
CA GLY A 452 -13.74 28.51 -1.01
C GLY A 452 -13.14 29.77 -0.40
N MET A 453 -11.82 29.76 -0.21
CA MET A 453 -11.04 30.92 0.24
C MET A 453 -10.34 31.56 -0.97
N SER A 454 -9.00 31.52 -1.03
CA SER A 454 -8.22 32.00 -2.20
C SER A 454 -8.44 31.14 -3.44
N ARG A 455 -8.59 29.83 -3.23
CA ARG A 455 -8.97 28.86 -4.27
C ARG A 455 -10.42 28.45 -4.04
N LYS A 456 -11.16 28.30 -5.14
CA LYS A 456 -12.60 28.04 -5.14
C LYS A 456 -12.88 26.67 -5.73
N ALA A 457 -13.86 25.97 -5.15
CA ALA A 457 -14.49 24.81 -5.74
C ALA A 457 -15.48 25.24 -6.84
N SER A 458 -15.65 24.39 -7.83
CA SER A 458 -16.58 24.59 -8.95
C SER A 458 -17.18 23.26 -9.39
N GLU A 459 -18.10 23.28 -10.36
CA GLU A 459 -18.64 22.04 -10.94
C GLU A 459 -17.54 21.20 -11.61
N ASP A 460 -16.55 21.84 -12.24
CA ASP A 460 -15.43 21.17 -12.91
C ASP A 460 -14.30 20.78 -11.94
N ALA A 461 -14.23 21.39 -10.76
CA ALA A 461 -13.23 21.13 -9.74
C ALA A 461 -13.86 21.03 -8.33
N PRO A 462 -14.68 20.01 -8.07
CA PRO A 462 -15.36 19.84 -6.79
C PRO A 462 -14.44 19.23 -5.73
N ILE A 463 -14.56 19.69 -4.48
CA ILE A 463 -13.65 19.34 -3.38
C ILE A 463 -14.41 18.64 -2.24
N VAL A 464 -13.83 17.60 -1.65
CA VAL A 464 -14.33 17.05 -0.37
C VAL A 464 -14.01 18.05 0.76
N MET A 465 -14.98 18.26 1.66
CA MET A 465 -14.86 19.22 2.76
C MET A 465 -14.15 18.63 4.00
N GLY A 466 -13.87 19.45 5.01
CA GLY A 466 -13.38 19.03 6.33
C GLY A 466 -11.86 18.85 6.45
N HIS A 467 -11.29 19.29 7.57
CA HIS A 467 -9.84 19.23 7.83
C HIS A 467 -9.46 18.92 9.28
N GLU A 468 -10.39 18.99 10.23
CA GLU A 468 -10.14 18.61 11.61
C GLU A 468 -10.70 17.21 11.82
N ALA A 469 -9.86 16.17 11.91
CA ALA A 469 -10.40 14.80 11.90
C ALA A 469 -9.63 13.82 12.77
N SER A 470 -10.34 12.80 13.20
CA SER A 470 -9.81 11.61 13.85
C SER A 470 -10.38 10.35 13.20
N GLY A 471 -9.70 9.23 13.36
CA GLY A 471 -10.14 7.98 12.77
C GLY A 471 -9.38 6.77 13.24
N VAL A 472 -9.62 5.66 12.54
CA VAL A 472 -8.95 4.39 12.78
C VAL A 472 -8.20 4.01 11.51
N VAL A 473 -6.93 3.63 11.65
CA VAL A 473 -6.12 3.14 10.55
C VAL A 473 -6.77 1.89 9.96
N HIS A 474 -7.12 1.93 8.68
CA HIS A 474 -7.73 0.83 7.95
C HIS A 474 -6.67 -0.04 7.27
N SER A 475 -5.75 0.60 6.53
CA SER A 475 -4.63 -0.07 5.88
C SER A 475 -3.40 0.84 5.86
N VAL A 476 -2.23 0.23 5.66
CA VAL A 476 -0.94 0.93 5.70
C VAL A 476 -0.08 0.55 4.51
N GLY A 477 0.75 1.48 4.06
CA GLY A 477 1.75 1.24 3.03
C GLY A 477 2.83 0.27 3.52
N PRO A 478 3.52 -0.42 2.61
CA PRO A 478 4.48 -1.47 2.96
C PRO A 478 5.73 -0.97 3.70
N ALA A 479 6.01 0.34 3.71
CA ALA A 479 7.12 0.94 4.46
C ALA A 479 6.69 1.64 5.75
N VAL A 480 5.39 1.65 6.06
CA VAL A 480 4.86 2.21 7.31
C VAL A 480 5.32 1.35 8.48
N THR A 481 5.85 2.01 9.51
CA THR A 481 6.35 1.34 10.73
C THR A 481 5.82 1.95 12.02
N SER A 482 5.32 3.19 11.99
CA SER A 482 4.81 3.88 13.18
C SER A 482 3.36 3.49 13.52
N LEU A 483 2.62 2.97 12.54
CA LEU A 483 1.18 2.68 12.64
C LEU A 483 0.84 1.30 12.07
N LYS A 484 -0.29 0.73 12.53
CA LYS A 484 -0.88 -0.50 11.97
C LYS A 484 -2.41 -0.40 11.90
N PRO A 485 -3.07 -1.24 11.07
CA PRO A 485 -4.53 -1.34 11.07
C PRO A 485 -5.11 -1.52 12.48
N GLY A 486 -6.17 -0.77 12.78
CA GLY A 486 -6.83 -0.73 14.08
C GLY A 486 -6.29 0.33 15.06
N ASP A 487 -5.15 0.97 14.78
CA ASP A 487 -4.69 2.09 15.62
C ASP A 487 -5.63 3.30 15.48
N ARG A 488 -5.99 3.92 16.61
CA ARG A 488 -6.75 5.18 16.65
C ARG A 488 -5.80 6.35 16.45
N VAL A 489 -6.18 7.31 15.61
CA VAL A 489 -5.29 8.42 15.21
C VAL A 489 -6.03 9.77 15.18
N ALA A 490 -5.31 10.83 15.53
CA ALA A 490 -5.63 12.22 15.16
C ALA A 490 -4.90 12.55 13.85
N ILE A 491 -5.55 13.30 12.96
CA ILE A 491 -5.05 13.60 11.62
C ILE A 491 -4.56 15.05 11.57
N GLU A 492 -3.26 15.24 11.33
CA GLU A 492 -2.72 16.55 11.00
C GLU A 492 -2.94 16.83 9.50
N PRO A 493 -3.91 17.67 9.10
CA PRO A 493 -4.40 17.74 7.71
C PRO A 493 -3.41 18.28 6.68
N GLY A 494 -2.29 18.87 7.11
CA GLY A 494 -1.35 19.59 6.26
C GLY A 494 0.00 18.91 6.15
N PHE A 495 0.31 18.28 5.02
CA PHE A 495 1.59 17.64 4.79
C PHE A 495 2.41 18.35 3.69
N PRO A 496 3.69 18.67 3.95
CA PRO A 496 4.53 19.50 3.09
C PRO A 496 5.34 18.67 2.09
N CYS A 497 6.14 19.33 1.24
CA CYS A 497 7.05 18.63 0.32
C CYS A 497 8.29 18.02 0.97
N ARG A 498 8.55 18.31 2.27
CA ARG A 498 9.73 17.87 3.07
C ARG A 498 11.11 18.32 2.54
N ARG A 499 11.19 19.06 1.43
CA ARG A 499 12.46 19.33 0.72
C ARG A 499 12.86 20.81 0.66
N CYS A 500 11.90 21.73 0.76
CA CYS A 500 12.17 23.16 0.60
C CYS A 500 12.83 23.79 1.84
N ARG A 501 13.32 25.03 1.69
CA ARG A 501 13.94 25.81 2.79
C ARG A 501 13.05 25.91 4.04
N HIS A 502 11.74 26.09 3.86
CA HIS A 502 10.79 26.17 4.96
C HIS A 502 10.69 24.84 5.72
N CYS A 503 10.58 23.72 5.00
CA CYS A 503 10.57 22.39 5.62
C CYS A 503 11.88 22.12 6.39
N LYS A 504 13.03 22.37 5.76
CA LYS A 504 14.35 22.12 6.35
C LYS A 504 14.68 23.05 7.54
N SER A 505 14.00 24.19 7.66
CA SER A 505 14.14 25.11 8.80
C SER A 505 13.10 24.87 9.91
N GLY A 506 12.32 23.79 9.83
CA GLY A 506 11.29 23.46 10.82
C GLY A 506 10.02 24.32 10.73
N ARG A 507 9.82 25.04 9.62
CA ARG A 507 8.65 25.90 9.37
C ARG A 507 7.82 25.37 8.21
N TYR A 508 7.48 24.08 8.20
CA TYR A 508 6.85 23.45 7.04
C TYR A 508 5.46 24.02 6.73
N ASN A 509 4.80 24.65 7.69
CA ASN A 509 3.52 25.34 7.49
C ASN A 509 3.58 26.45 6.44
N LEU A 510 4.78 26.96 6.14
CA LEU A 510 5.06 27.94 5.10
C LEU A 510 5.53 27.30 3.78
N CYS A 511 5.38 25.99 3.62
CA CYS A 511 5.76 25.30 2.39
C CYS A 511 4.87 25.72 1.22
N GLY A 512 5.47 26.24 0.14
CA GLY A 512 4.73 26.59 -1.08
C GLY A 512 4.14 25.41 -1.86
N GLN A 513 4.49 24.17 -1.47
CA GLN A 513 3.92 22.93 -2.02
C GLN A 513 3.10 22.16 -0.95
N MET A 514 2.58 22.88 0.04
CA MET A 514 1.70 22.33 1.07
C MET A 514 0.46 21.69 0.42
N ARG A 515 0.16 20.46 0.82
CA ARG A 515 -1.14 19.81 0.58
C ARG A 515 -1.89 19.83 1.88
N PHE A 516 -3.07 20.46 1.90
CA PHE A 516 -3.87 20.63 3.10
C PHE A 516 -5.28 20.13 2.84
N ALA A 517 -5.85 19.33 3.73
CA ALA A 517 -7.20 18.81 3.60
C ALA A 517 -8.22 19.95 3.39
N ALA A 518 -9.15 19.79 2.45
CA ALA A 518 -10.14 20.79 2.07
C ALA A 518 -9.57 22.12 1.53
N ASP A 519 -8.38 22.08 0.92
CA ASP A 519 -7.76 23.21 0.21
C ASP A 519 -7.47 22.79 -1.25
N PRO A 520 -8.27 23.26 -2.23
CA PRO A 520 -8.18 22.80 -3.61
C PRO A 520 -6.75 22.82 -4.18
N PRO A 521 -6.30 21.77 -4.88
CA PRO A 521 -7.06 20.60 -5.31
C PRO A 521 -7.07 19.43 -4.32
N GLN A 522 -6.62 19.63 -3.07
CA GLN A 522 -6.51 18.54 -2.08
C GLN A 522 -7.85 18.32 -1.37
N ASP A 523 -8.47 17.17 -1.65
CA ASP A 523 -9.70 16.72 -0.98
C ASP A 523 -9.53 16.70 0.54
N GLY A 524 -10.64 16.98 1.24
CA GLY A 524 -10.77 16.98 2.69
C GLY A 524 -11.08 15.62 3.31
N THR A 525 -11.31 15.65 4.61
CA THR A 525 -11.48 14.49 5.50
C THR A 525 -12.94 14.09 5.72
N LEU A 526 -13.92 14.88 5.27
CA LEU A 526 -15.35 14.59 5.40
C LEU A 526 -15.81 13.55 4.37
N ALA A 527 -15.21 12.37 4.46
CA ALA A 527 -15.44 11.18 3.66
C ALA A 527 -15.29 9.92 4.52
N ARG A 528 -15.71 8.76 4.03
CA ARG A 528 -15.54 7.49 4.74
C ARG A 528 -14.06 7.14 4.98
N PHE A 529 -13.22 7.34 3.97
CA PHE A 529 -11.80 7.07 4.00
C PHE A 529 -10.99 8.29 3.53
N PHE A 530 -9.89 8.55 4.24
CA PHE A 530 -8.92 9.59 3.92
C PHE A 530 -7.50 9.01 3.93
N ARG A 531 -6.70 9.37 2.94
CA ARG A 531 -5.31 8.93 2.83
C ARG A 531 -4.37 10.05 3.23
N ILE A 532 -3.38 9.72 4.05
CA ILE A 532 -2.37 10.66 4.51
C ILE A 532 -1.03 9.95 4.75
N PRO A 533 0.13 10.60 4.65
CA PRO A 533 1.39 10.03 5.09
C PRO A 533 1.42 9.70 6.59
N GLU A 534 2.11 8.62 6.99
CA GLU A 534 2.15 8.12 8.38
C GLU A 534 2.68 9.15 9.40
N ASP A 535 3.58 10.04 8.98
CA ASP A 535 4.18 11.09 9.81
C ASP A 535 3.23 12.25 10.13
N PHE A 536 2.02 12.27 9.54
CA PHE A 536 0.96 13.24 9.82
C PHE A 536 -0.30 12.59 10.41
N ALA A 537 -0.22 11.32 10.81
CA ALA A 537 -1.26 10.62 11.55
C ALA A 537 -0.73 10.20 12.92
N TYR A 538 -1.22 10.86 13.98
CA TYR A 538 -0.70 10.69 15.33
C TYR A 538 -1.54 9.68 16.08
N LYS A 539 -0.92 8.57 16.49
CA LYS A 539 -1.59 7.58 17.34
C LYS A 539 -2.01 8.19 18.67
N ILE A 540 -3.28 8.03 19.02
CA ILE A 540 -3.82 8.53 20.29
C ILE A 540 -3.78 7.43 21.38
N PRO A 541 -3.57 7.81 22.65
CA PRO A 541 -3.59 6.87 23.78
C PRO A 541 -5.01 6.39 24.07
N ASP A 542 -5.13 5.28 24.82
CA ASP A 542 -6.44 4.71 25.08
C ASP A 542 -7.37 5.58 25.93
N SER A 543 -6.78 6.48 26.71
CA SER A 543 -7.46 7.48 27.54
C SER A 543 -8.16 8.58 26.75
N LEU A 544 -7.81 8.78 25.47
CA LEU A 544 -8.37 9.82 24.62
C LEU A 544 -9.44 9.25 23.68
N SER A 545 -10.63 9.84 23.68
CA SER A 545 -11.68 9.45 22.75
C SER A 545 -11.41 9.95 21.32
N LEU A 546 -12.06 9.35 20.32
CA LEU A 546 -11.93 9.82 18.94
C LEU A 546 -12.60 11.20 18.76
N GLU A 547 -13.68 11.49 19.49
CA GLU A 547 -14.30 12.81 19.52
C GLU A 547 -13.36 13.89 20.06
N GLU A 548 -12.63 13.59 21.15
CA GLU A 548 -11.63 14.49 21.71
C GLU A 548 -10.42 14.65 20.80
N ALA A 549 -10.01 13.59 20.10
CA ALA A 549 -8.88 13.60 19.18
C ALA A 549 -9.08 14.55 17.98
N VAL A 550 -10.33 14.87 17.59
CA VAL A 550 -10.61 15.90 16.57
C VAL A 550 -10.09 17.27 17.01
N LEU A 551 -10.14 17.56 18.31
CA LEU A 551 -9.72 18.85 18.86
C LEU A 551 -8.19 19.02 18.90
N VAL A 552 -7.40 18.00 18.55
CA VAL A 552 -5.94 18.13 18.45
C VAL A 552 -5.56 19.13 17.35
N GLU A 553 -6.30 19.19 16.23
CA GLU A 553 -6.05 20.16 15.16
C GLU A 553 -6.16 21.62 15.63
N PRO A 554 -7.30 22.06 16.19
CA PRO A 554 -7.40 23.44 16.68
C PRO A 554 -6.55 23.68 17.94
N LEU A 555 -6.24 22.64 18.73
CA LEU A 555 -5.30 22.76 19.85
C LEU A 555 -3.86 22.97 19.36
N GLY A 556 -3.47 22.35 18.25
CA GLY A 556 -2.19 22.59 17.58
C GLY A 556 -2.03 24.07 17.18
N VAL A 557 -3.10 24.72 16.72
CA VAL A 557 -3.11 26.17 16.47
C VAL A 557 -2.85 26.95 17.76
N ALA A 558 -3.52 26.60 18.85
CA ALA A 558 -3.34 27.25 20.15
C ALA A 558 -1.90 27.09 20.71
N VAL A 559 -1.30 25.92 20.54
CA VAL A 559 0.10 25.64 20.89
C VAL A 559 1.04 26.49 20.03
N HIS A 560 0.82 26.52 18.72
CA HIS A 560 1.63 27.32 17.80
C HIS A 560 1.60 28.80 18.16
N VAL A 561 0.41 29.35 18.41
CA VAL A 561 0.21 30.74 18.81
C VAL A 561 0.95 31.06 20.10
N SER A 562 0.87 30.17 21.10
CA SER A 562 1.53 30.35 22.40
C SER A 562 3.07 30.35 22.26
N ARG A 563 3.61 29.47 21.41
CA ARG A 563 5.05 29.44 21.09
C ARG A 563 5.49 30.65 20.26
N LEU A 564 4.66 31.10 19.30
CA LEU A 564 4.94 32.26 18.46
C LEU A 564 4.94 33.57 19.26
N ALA A 565 4.05 33.68 20.25
CA ALA A 565 4.02 34.75 21.24
C ALA A 565 5.20 34.69 22.22
N SER A 566 5.91 33.56 22.29
CA SER A 566 6.95 33.31 23.29
C SER A 566 6.42 33.51 24.72
N LEU A 567 5.24 32.95 25.03
CA LEU A 567 4.62 33.07 26.35
C LEU A 567 5.55 32.57 27.46
N LYS A 568 5.63 33.34 28.55
CA LYS A 568 6.48 33.06 29.72
C LYS A 568 5.69 33.23 31.01
N PRO A 569 5.92 32.38 32.03
CA PRO A 569 5.36 32.57 33.35
C PRO A 569 5.58 34.00 33.88
N GLY A 570 4.56 34.53 34.54
CA GLY A 570 4.56 35.90 35.07
C GLY A 570 3.94 36.96 34.15
N GLN A 571 3.81 36.67 32.84
CA GLN A 571 3.10 37.55 31.91
C GLN A 571 1.59 37.54 32.14
N SER A 572 0.93 38.56 31.60
CA SER A 572 -0.51 38.71 31.45
C SER A 572 -0.91 38.61 29.99
N VAL A 573 -1.99 37.88 29.71
CA VAL A 573 -2.46 37.60 28.36
C VAL A 573 -3.92 38.00 28.23
N LEU A 574 -4.25 38.80 27.22
CA LEU A 574 -5.61 39.05 26.78
C LEU A 574 -5.90 38.26 25.49
N VAL A 575 -6.84 37.34 25.56
CA VAL A 575 -7.35 36.60 24.40
C VAL A 575 -8.65 37.24 23.93
N LEU A 576 -8.65 37.73 22.69
CA LEU A 576 -9.83 38.35 22.10
C LEU A 576 -10.60 37.29 21.32
N GLY A 577 -11.81 36.99 21.77
CA GLY A 577 -12.70 35.95 21.28
C GLY A 577 -12.80 34.75 22.22
N CYS A 578 -14.02 34.36 22.58
CA CYS A 578 -14.33 33.16 23.37
C CYS A 578 -14.92 32.05 22.47
N GLY A 579 -14.51 31.99 21.21
CA GLY A 579 -14.73 30.83 20.34
C GLY A 579 -13.73 29.70 20.63
N THR A 580 -13.84 28.59 19.90
CA THR A 580 -12.97 27.40 20.07
C THR A 580 -11.49 27.75 20.11
N ILE A 581 -10.99 28.53 19.14
CA ILE A 581 -9.57 28.92 19.08
C ILE A 581 -9.17 29.77 20.29
N GLY A 582 -10.00 30.73 20.69
CA GLY A 582 -9.71 31.58 21.84
C GLY A 582 -9.69 30.80 23.15
N LEU A 583 -10.67 29.92 23.37
CA LEU A 583 -10.74 29.06 24.56
C LEU A 583 -9.53 28.11 24.65
N LEU A 584 -9.16 27.47 23.55
CA LEU A 584 -7.97 26.61 23.49
C LEU A 584 -6.69 27.41 23.70
N THR A 585 -6.57 28.59 23.09
CA THR A 585 -5.41 29.47 23.24
C THR A 585 -5.24 29.93 24.70
N ALA A 586 -6.33 30.29 25.36
CA ALA A 586 -6.31 30.68 26.76
C ALA A 586 -5.98 29.49 27.69
N ALA A 587 -6.51 28.30 27.40
CA ALA A 587 -6.18 27.08 28.12
C ALA A 587 -4.71 26.66 27.94
N VAL A 588 -4.15 26.80 26.74
CA VAL A 588 -2.72 26.56 26.49
C VAL A 588 -1.87 27.62 27.19
N ALA A 589 -2.27 28.89 27.19
CA ALA A 589 -1.57 29.93 27.96
C ALA A 589 -1.49 29.57 29.46
N ARG A 590 -2.60 29.09 30.06
CA ARG A 590 -2.60 28.53 31.42
C ARG A 590 -1.60 27.38 31.56
N ALA A 591 -1.59 26.43 30.62
CA ALA A 591 -0.66 25.29 30.64
C ALA A 591 0.82 25.71 30.55
N PHE A 592 1.12 26.84 29.89
CA PHE A 592 2.44 27.47 29.80
C PHE A 592 2.81 28.28 31.08
N GLY A 593 1.97 28.29 32.11
CA GLY A 593 2.24 28.92 33.40
C GLY A 593 1.79 30.39 33.48
N ILE A 594 0.93 30.84 32.59
CA ILE A 594 0.33 32.19 32.66
C ILE A 594 -0.78 32.21 33.71
N ASN A 595 -0.60 33.02 34.76
CA ASN A 595 -1.58 33.13 35.85
C ASN A 595 -2.63 34.24 35.64
N LYS A 596 -2.31 35.26 34.82
CA LYS A 596 -3.18 36.39 34.51
C LYS A 596 -3.74 36.23 33.10
N VAL A 597 -4.82 35.49 32.97
CA VAL A 597 -5.49 35.26 31.68
C VAL A 597 -6.81 36.02 31.65
N TYR A 598 -6.94 36.88 30.65
CA TYR A 598 -8.13 37.66 30.37
C TYR A 598 -8.74 37.20 29.05
N MET A 599 -10.06 37.11 28.97
CA MET A 599 -10.76 36.77 27.72
C MET A 599 -11.88 37.75 27.44
N ALA A 600 -12.04 38.14 26.18
CA ALA A 600 -13.10 39.05 25.78
C ALA A 600 -13.99 38.48 24.66
N ASP A 601 -15.31 38.62 24.78
CA ASP A 601 -16.28 38.29 23.73
C ASP A 601 -17.50 39.20 23.87
N ILE A 602 -18.26 39.34 22.79
CA ILE A 602 -19.47 40.17 22.74
C ILE A 602 -20.71 39.41 23.24
N LYS A 603 -20.61 38.09 23.40
CA LYS A 603 -21.70 37.23 23.89
C LYS A 603 -21.44 36.81 25.35
N ASP A 604 -22.36 37.20 26.22
CA ASP A 604 -22.31 36.87 27.66
C ASP A 604 -22.22 35.37 27.93
N SER A 605 -22.97 34.56 27.17
CA SER A 605 -22.93 33.10 27.28
C SER A 605 -21.55 32.50 26.98
N LYS A 606 -20.76 33.14 26.10
CA LYS A 606 -19.40 32.69 25.79
C LYS A 606 -18.39 33.13 26.83
N THR A 607 -18.53 34.34 27.40
CA THR A 607 -17.69 34.79 28.51
C THR A 607 -17.94 33.97 29.77
N GLU A 608 -19.19 33.61 30.08
CA GLU A 608 -19.48 32.76 31.24
C GLU A 608 -18.89 31.36 31.06
N PHE A 609 -19.01 30.77 29.87
CA PHE A 609 -18.35 29.49 29.56
C PHE A 609 -16.83 29.59 29.69
N ALA A 610 -16.21 30.67 29.16
CA ALA A 610 -14.77 30.88 29.24
C ALA A 610 -14.27 30.96 30.69
N LYS A 611 -15.00 31.67 31.56
CA LYS A 611 -14.71 31.77 32.98
C LYS A 611 -14.71 30.39 33.66
N GLN A 612 -15.68 29.55 33.34
CA GLN A 612 -15.80 28.20 33.92
C GLN A 612 -14.76 27.22 33.36
N PHE A 613 -14.48 27.30 32.05
CA PHE A 613 -13.61 26.35 31.37
C PHE A 613 -12.12 26.64 31.57
N VAL A 614 -11.71 27.92 31.53
CA VAL A 614 -10.30 28.34 31.60
C VAL A 614 -9.89 28.81 33.00
N ASP A 615 -10.87 29.10 33.86
CA ASP A 615 -10.67 29.87 35.10
C ASP A 615 -9.99 31.21 34.80
N CYS A 616 -10.67 32.09 34.05
CA CYS A 616 -10.12 33.37 33.58
C CYS A 616 -10.98 34.57 33.98
N THR A 617 -10.40 35.77 33.92
CA THR A 617 -11.17 37.02 34.06
C THR A 617 -11.75 37.38 32.70
N THR A 618 -13.05 37.65 32.64
CA THR A 618 -13.72 37.98 31.37
C THR A 618 -14.07 39.44 31.24
N PHE A 619 -14.10 39.94 30.00
CA PHE A 619 -14.42 41.31 29.65
C PHE A 619 -15.38 41.33 28.46
N MET A 620 -16.49 42.06 28.57
CA MET A 620 -17.45 42.17 27.46
C MET A 620 -17.36 43.57 26.83
N PRO A 621 -16.75 43.75 25.64
CA PRO A 621 -16.62 45.06 24.99
C PRO A 621 -17.98 45.73 24.76
N ASP A 622 -18.07 47.05 24.96
CA ASP A 622 -19.23 47.84 24.54
C ASP A 622 -19.08 48.21 23.06
N LEU A 623 -19.95 47.67 22.22
CA LEU A 623 -19.96 47.91 20.78
C LEU A 623 -20.26 49.35 20.37
N LYS A 624 -20.78 50.18 21.28
CA LYS A 624 -21.02 51.60 21.04
C LYS A 624 -19.81 52.48 21.41
N ALA A 625 -18.90 51.96 22.23
CA ALA A 625 -17.69 52.66 22.61
C ALA A 625 -16.58 52.45 21.57
N THR A 626 -15.69 53.42 21.47
CA THR A 626 -14.48 53.31 20.64
C THR A 626 -13.54 52.22 21.18
N PRO A 627 -12.64 51.67 20.34
CA PRO A 627 -11.65 50.70 20.79
C PRO A 627 -10.76 51.21 21.93
N THR A 628 -10.42 52.51 21.92
CA THR A 628 -9.62 53.15 22.98
C THR A 628 -10.39 53.21 24.30
N GLU A 629 -11.66 53.64 24.28
CA GLU A 629 -12.50 53.68 25.48
C GLU A 629 -12.71 52.29 26.09
N ASN A 630 -12.91 51.27 25.24
CA ASN A 630 -12.99 49.89 25.72
C ASN A 630 -11.65 49.39 26.31
N ALA A 631 -10.51 49.78 25.74
CA ALA A 631 -9.20 49.44 26.30
C ALA A 631 -8.94 50.14 27.65
N ASP A 632 -9.36 51.40 27.80
CA ASP A 632 -9.33 52.13 29.08
C ASP A 632 -10.21 51.44 30.13
N ARG A 633 -11.43 51.04 29.74
CA ARG A 633 -12.34 50.32 30.62
C ARG A 633 -11.76 48.97 31.03
N PHE A 634 -11.19 48.23 30.09
CA PHE A 634 -10.51 46.96 30.36
C PHE A 634 -9.39 47.12 31.40
N ARG A 635 -8.50 48.12 31.23
CA ARG A 635 -7.44 48.43 32.22
C ARG A 635 -8.02 48.73 33.59
N LYS A 636 -9.05 49.58 33.65
CA LYS A 636 -9.69 49.99 34.90
C LYS A 636 -10.35 48.82 35.63
N GLU A 637 -11.09 47.96 34.91
CA GLU A 637 -11.79 46.81 35.48
C GLU A 637 -10.83 45.70 35.93
N THR A 638 -9.70 45.55 35.25
CA THR A 638 -8.69 44.53 35.57
C THR A 638 -7.62 44.99 36.55
N GLY A 639 -7.56 46.30 36.85
CA GLY A 639 -6.56 46.90 37.72
C GLY A 639 -5.16 46.98 37.10
N LEU A 640 -5.04 46.85 35.77
CA LEU A 640 -3.77 46.95 35.05
C LEU A 640 -3.45 48.41 34.75
N THR A 641 -2.28 48.88 35.21
CA THR A 641 -1.84 50.28 35.00
C THR A 641 -1.45 50.52 33.54
N ASP A 642 -0.56 49.69 32.99
CA ASP A 642 0.03 49.92 31.67
C ASP A 642 -0.61 49.08 30.54
N GLY A 643 -1.37 48.03 30.90
CA GLY A 643 -1.97 47.09 29.96
C GLY A 643 -1.50 45.64 30.19
N VAL A 644 -1.78 44.77 29.22
CA VAL A 644 -1.30 43.37 29.23
C VAL A 644 0.01 43.19 28.47
N ASP A 645 0.77 42.15 28.81
CA ASP A 645 2.02 41.81 28.12
C ASP A 645 1.80 41.27 26.70
N VAL A 646 0.75 40.46 26.53
CA VAL A 646 0.47 39.77 25.27
C VAL A 646 -1.00 39.83 24.92
N VAL A 647 -1.29 40.08 23.64
CA VAL A 647 -2.64 39.97 23.07
C VAL A 647 -2.65 38.88 22.01
N LEU A 648 -3.63 38.00 22.11
CA LEU A 648 -3.88 36.92 21.16
C LEU A 648 -5.24 37.18 20.51
N GLU A 649 -5.24 37.76 19.31
CA GLU A 649 -6.44 38.20 18.62
C GLU A 649 -7.05 37.02 17.83
N CYS A 650 -8.16 36.47 18.31
CA CYS A 650 -8.78 35.24 17.78
C CYS A 650 -10.16 35.49 17.14
N THR A 651 -10.58 36.74 16.93
CA THR A 651 -11.84 37.12 16.29
C THR A 651 -11.69 37.46 14.81
N GLY A 652 -10.57 38.07 14.42
CA GLY A 652 -10.37 38.66 13.10
C GLY A 652 -11.12 39.97 12.87
N VAL A 653 -11.78 40.52 13.89
CA VAL A 653 -12.60 41.75 13.78
C VAL A 653 -11.73 42.99 14.01
N GLU A 654 -11.81 43.96 13.10
CA GLU A 654 -10.98 45.17 13.12
C GLU A 654 -11.06 45.95 14.45
N SER A 655 -12.26 46.19 14.97
CA SER A 655 -12.42 46.91 16.25
C SER A 655 -11.84 46.14 17.44
N SER A 656 -11.83 44.80 17.37
CA SER A 656 -11.20 43.93 18.36
C SER A 656 -9.68 44.02 18.27
N ALA A 657 -9.12 43.96 17.06
CA ALA A 657 -7.70 44.16 16.81
C ALA A 657 -7.19 45.52 17.32
N GLN A 658 -7.93 46.59 17.04
CA GLN A 658 -7.65 47.94 17.53
C GLN A 658 -7.66 47.99 19.07
N LEU A 659 -8.68 47.40 19.70
CA LEU A 659 -8.78 47.30 21.16
C LEU A 659 -7.57 46.57 21.75
N GLY A 660 -7.18 45.44 21.16
CA GLY A 660 -6.04 44.65 21.59
C GLY A 660 -4.76 45.48 21.59
N ILE A 661 -4.50 46.23 20.51
CA ILE A 661 -3.32 47.09 20.41
C ILE A 661 -3.34 48.20 21.48
N TYR A 662 -4.50 48.82 21.74
CA TYR A 662 -4.60 49.81 22.80
C TYR A 662 -4.48 49.21 24.21
N ALA A 663 -4.87 47.95 24.40
CA ALA A 663 -4.81 47.23 25.67
C ALA A 663 -3.42 46.69 26.03
N LEU A 664 -2.48 46.64 25.07
CA LEU A 664 -1.10 46.24 25.31
C LEU A 664 -0.32 47.31 26.08
N GLN A 665 0.59 46.87 26.94
CA GLN A 665 1.64 47.72 27.52
C GLN A 665 2.76 48.03 26.51
N SER A 666 3.62 48.99 26.84
CA SER A 666 4.85 49.25 26.08
C SER A 666 5.78 48.02 26.06
N GLY A 667 6.31 47.68 24.90
CA GLY A 667 7.09 46.46 24.62
C GLY A 667 6.23 45.19 24.45
N GLY A 668 4.90 45.32 24.45
CA GLY A 668 3.97 44.20 24.37
C GLY A 668 4.00 43.45 23.03
N THR A 669 3.49 42.21 23.03
CA THR A 669 3.40 41.36 21.84
C THR A 669 1.95 41.16 21.40
N TYR A 670 1.67 41.44 20.14
CA TYR A 670 0.38 41.18 19.49
C TYR A 670 0.50 40.02 18.51
N ILE A 671 -0.38 39.01 18.63
CA ILE A 671 -0.49 37.92 17.66
C ILE A 671 -1.85 37.96 16.97
N GLN A 672 -1.84 38.16 15.65
CA GLN A 672 -3.03 37.98 14.81
C GLN A 672 -3.27 36.49 14.56
N VAL A 673 -4.38 35.95 15.04
CA VAL A 673 -4.78 34.54 14.87
C VAL A 673 -6.07 34.44 14.05
N GLY A 674 -7.07 35.24 14.41
CA GLY A 674 -8.36 35.27 13.73
C GLY A 674 -8.21 35.74 12.28
N MET A 675 -8.93 35.10 11.37
CA MET A 675 -9.01 35.53 9.97
C MET A 675 -10.30 36.33 9.78
N GLY A 676 -10.17 37.61 9.46
CA GLY A 676 -11.31 38.47 9.14
C GLY A 676 -11.16 39.12 7.77
N GLN A 677 -11.53 40.39 7.68
CA GLN A 677 -11.42 41.12 6.41
C GLN A 677 -9.94 41.18 5.95
N PRO A 678 -9.66 41.07 4.64
CA PRO A 678 -8.30 41.08 4.11
C PRO A 678 -7.52 42.36 4.42
N LEU A 679 -8.23 43.48 4.60
CA LEU A 679 -7.70 44.78 4.96
C LEU A 679 -8.38 45.26 6.23
N GLN A 680 -7.57 45.67 7.21
CA GLN A 680 -8.04 46.22 8.49
C GLN A 680 -7.23 47.47 8.82
N ALA A 681 -7.90 48.50 9.31
CA ALA A 681 -7.26 49.69 9.85
C ALA A 681 -6.68 49.39 11.25
N LEU A 682 -5.36 49.52 11.40
CA LEU A 682 -4.67 49.33 12.69
C LEU A 682 -4.09 50.66 13.20
N PRO A 683 -4.06 50.89 14.53
CA PRO A 683 -3.55 52.11 15.13
C PRO A 683 -2.01 52.08 15.19
N LEU A 684 -1.36 52.22 14.03
CA LEU A 684 0.10 52.09 13.89
C LEU A 684 0.87 53.10 14.75
N LEU A 685 0.34 54.31 14.96
CA LEU A 685 0.99 55.29 15.84
C LEU A 685 1.10 54.76 17.27
N ALA A 686 0.01 54.21 17.82
CA ALA A 686 0.03 53.60 19.15
C ALA A 686 0.96 52.37 19.22
N MET A 687 1.12 51.64 18.12
CA MET A 687 2.11 50.55 18.05
C MET A 687 3.54 51.06 18.09
N CYS A 688 3.85 52.13 17.36
CA CYS A 688 5.17 52.76 17.36
C CYS A 688 5.51 53.35 18.73
N ASP A 689 4.59 54.10 19.34
CA ASP A 689 4.79 54.75 20.64
C ASP A 689 5.06 53.74 21.77
N LYS A 690 4.51 52.54 21.65
CA LYS A 690 4.64 51.43 22.59
C LYS A 690 5.67 50.40 22.17
N GLU A 691 6.38 50.56 21.06
CA GLU A 691 7.29 49.54 20.49
C GLU A 691 6.67 48.12 20.41
N ILE A 692 5.42 48.01 19.98
CA ILE A 692 4.69 46.74 19.94
C ILE A 692 5.28 45.80 18.89
N THR A 693 5.50 44.54 19.28
CA THR A 693 5.85 43.46 18.35
C THR A 693 4.58 42.81 17.80
N LEU A 694 4.34 42.92 16.50
CA LEU A 694 3.23 42.23 15.82
C LEU A 694 3.72 41.00 15.04
N LYS A 695 3.05 39.86 15.22
CA LYS A 695 3.22 38.66 14.41
C LYS A 695 1.86 38.13 13.96
N ALA A 696 1.83 37.41 12.84
CA ALA A 696 0.64 36.70 12.36
C ALA A 696 0.87 35.19 12.44
N SER A 697 -0.16 34.46 12.86
CA SER A 697 -0.16 33.00 12.93
C SER A 697 -0.71 32.40 11.64
N PHE A 698 -0.10 31.33 11.16
CA PHE A 698 -0.62 30.52 10.05
C PHE A 698 -0.57 29.04 10.41
N ARG A 699 -1.73 28.51 10.83
CA ARG A 699 -1.93 27.11 11.24
C ARG A 699 -1.02 26.74 12.43
N TYR A 700 -0.16 25.76 12.26
CA TYR A 700 0.78 25.18 13.24
C TYR A 700 2.00 24.60 12.53
N SER A 701 3.05 24.26 13.25
CA SER A 701 4.36 23.84 12.72
C SER A 701 4.98 22.68 13.53
N VAL A 702 6.26 22.38 13.28
CA VAL A 702 6.99 21.26 13.90
C VAL A 702 6.78 21.21 15.42
N GLY A 703 6.30 20.05 15.89
CA GLY A 703 6.10 19.72 17.30
C GLY A 703 4.84 20.31 17.93
N ASP A 704 4.09 21.16 17.23
CA ASP A 704 2.86 21.76 17.80
C ASP A 704 1.76 20.72 17.99
N TYR A 705 1.58 19.82 17.02
CA TYR A 705 0.58 18.76 17.05
C TYR A 705 0.89 17.68 18.10
N GLU A 706 2.17 17.30 18.19
CA GLU A 706 2.68 16.36 19.20
C GLU A 706 2.47 16.92 20.61
N LEU A 707 2.87 18.17 20.86
CA LEU A 707 2.68 18.82 22.16
C LEU A 707 1.19 18.99 22.50
N ALA A 708 0.34 19.31 21.53
CA ALA A 708 -1.11 19.35 21.73
C ALA A 708 -1.65 17.99 22.21
N LEU A 709 -1.24 16.90 21.56
CA LEU A 709 -1.64 15.55 21.95
C LEU A 709 -1.09 15.16 23.33
N GLU A 710 0.17 15.49 23.63
CA GLU A 710 0.78 15.23 24.93
C GLU A 710 0.05 15.95 26.06
N MET A 711 -0.36 17.20 25.87
CA MET A 711 -1.12 17.96 26.85
C MET A 711 -2.47 17.31 27.20
N LEU A 712 -3.14 16.70 26.21
CA LEU A 712 -4.35 15.91 26.43
C LEU A 712 -4.03 14.59 27.12
N ALA A 713 -3.02 13.86 26.63
CA ALA A 713 -2.65 12.55 27.13
C ALA A 713 -2.24 12.57 28.61
N CYS A 714 -1.53 13.61 29.04
CA CYS A 714 -1.13 13.78 30.44
C CYS A 714 -2.18 14.50 31.31
N GLY A 715 -3.35 14.85 30.75
CA GLY A 715 -4.43 15.51 31.46
C GLY A 715 -4.12 16.95 31.89
N LYS A 716 -3.14 17.61 31.25
CA LYS A 716 -2.79 19.01 31.54
C LYS A 716 -3.92 19.96 31.15
N LEU A 717 -4.70 19.59 30.13
CA LEU A 717 -5.92 20.27 29.72
C LEU A 717 -6.97 19.24 29.28
N THR A 718 -8.25 19.59 29.41
CA THR A 718 -9.38 18.78 28.92
C THR A 718 -10.12 19.52 27.83
N VAL A 719 -10.55 18.82 26.79
CA VAL A 719 -11.25 19.42 25.63
C VAL A 719 -12.69 18.94 25.50
N LYS A 720 -13.07 17.88 26.22
CA LYS A 720 -14.43 17.32 26.19
C LYS A 720 -15.54 18.35 26.40
N PRO A 721 -15.44 19.33 27.33
CA PRO A 721 -16.49 20.33 27.51
C PRO A 721 -16.72 21.25 26.30
N LEU A 722 -15.76 21.34 25.37
CA LEU A 722 -15.89 22.15 24.16
C LEU A 722 -16.83 21.50 23.12
N ILE A 723 -16.99 20.18 23.17
CA ILE A 723 -17.82 19.41 22.24
C ILE A 723 -19.29 19.66 22.58
N SER A 724 -19.94 20.50 21.76
CA SER A 724 -21.31 20.99 22.01
C SER A 724 -22.36 20.14 21.31
N SER A 725 -22.08 19.64 20.11
CA SER A 725 -22.99 18.74 19.42
C SER A 725 -22.24 17.80 18.47
N ILE A 726 -22.84 16.64 18.22
CA ILE A 726 -22.39 15.67 17.22
C ILE A 726 -23.58 15.39 16.32
N VAL A 727 -23.46 15.71 15.04
CA VAL A 727 -24.49 15.41 14.03
C VAL A 727 -24.09 14.20 13.18
N PRO A 728 -25.05 13.46 12.59
CA PRO A 728 -24.73 12.40 11.64
C PRO A 728 -24.09 12.97 10.36
N PHE A 729 -23.39 12.12 9.60
CA PHE A 729 -22.67 12.50 8.39
C PHE A 729 -23.58 13.20 7.35
N GLU A 730 -24.80 12.69 7.19
CA GLU A 730 -25.81 13.16 6.26
C GLU A 730 -26.32 14.57 6.60
N ASP A 731 -26.10 15.02 7.84
CA ASP A 731 -26.49 16.35 8.33
C ASP A 731 -25.27 17.29 8.50
N ALA A 732 -24.20 17.06 7.75
CA ALA A 732 -23.01 17.92 7.76
C ALA A 732 -23.34 19.42 7.58
N VAL A 733 -24.30 19.72 6.70
CA VAL A 733 -24.77 21.10 6.47
C VAL A 733 -25.42 21.69 7.72
N GLY A 734 -26.22 20.91 8.46
CA GLY A 734 -26.80 21.34 9.73
C GLY A 734 -25.73 21.71 10.78
N ALA A 735 -24.58 21.03 10.78
CA ALA A 735 -23.45 21.40 11.64
C ALA A 735 -22.85 22.77 11.28
N TRP A 736 -22.73 23.05 9.98
CA TRP A 736 -22.26 24.34 9.48
C TRP A 736 -23.24 25.46 9.77
N GLU A 737 -24.53 25.22 9.61
CA GLU A 737 -25.57 26.19 9.98
C GLU A 737 -25.58 26.54 11.46
N LYS A 738 -25.45 25.54 12.35
CA LYS A 738 -25.30 25.77 13.81
C LYS A 738 -24.08 26.64 14.10
N THR A 739 -22.95 26.31 13.48
CA THR A 739 -21.70 27.06 13.65
C THR A 739 -21.83 28.49 13.13
N LEU A 740 -22.50 28.68 11.99
CA LEU A 740 -22.80 30.00 11.42
C LEU A 740 -23.67 30.86 12.36
N ARG A 741 -24.68 30.27 13.01
CA ARG A 741 -25.51 30.95 14.02
C ARG A 741 -24.77 31.17 15.34
N GLY A 742 -23.56 30.60 15.48
CA GLY A 742 -22.76 30.66 16.69
C GLY A 742 -23.38 29.86 17.85
N GLU A 743 -24.08 28.77 17.51
CA GLU A 743 -24.62 27.79 18.46
C GLU A 743 -23.53 26.79 18.85
N GLY A 744 -23.29 26.66 20.16
CA GLY A 744 -22.21 25.83 20.70
C GLY A 744 -20.81 26.45 20.56
N ILE A 745 -19.82 25.68 20.99
CA ILE A 745 -18.39 25.99 20.87
C ILE A 745 -17.78 25.16 19.75
N LYS A 746 -17.74 23.82 19.90
CA LYS A 746 -17.31 22.89 18.85
C LYS A 746 -18.43 21.95 18.44
N ASN A 747 -18.82 22.02 17.18
CA ASN A 747 -19.72 21.06 16.56
C ASN A 747 -18.90 20.00 15.81
N LEU A 748 -19.29 18.73 15.95
CA LEU A 748 -18.67 17.61 15.26
C LEU A 748 -19.67 16.96 14.30
N ILE A 749 -19.13 16.36 13.26
CA ILE A 749 -19.83 15.51 12.31
C ILE A 749 -19.29 14.10 12.51
N ARG A 750 -20.19 13.13 12.75
CA ARG A 750 -19.82 11.71 12.81
C ARG A 750 -19.42 11.24 11.42
N GLY A 751 -18.39 10.40 11.34
CA GLY A 751 -17.97 9.73 10.12
C GLY A 751 -19.06 8.81 9.56
N VAL A 752 -18.87 8.36 8.32
CA VAL A 752 -19.86 7.53 7.62
C VAL A 752 -20.10 6.22 8.39
N PRO A 753 -21.37 5.85 8.67
CA PRO A 753 -21.72 4.58 9.31
C PRO A 753 -21.17 3.37 8.56
N GLU A 754 -21.02 2.25 9.28
CA GLU A 754 -20.65 0.94 8.72
C GLU A 754 -21.76 0.36 7.85
#